data_AF-Q4DGP5-F1
#
_entry.id   AF-Q4DGP5-F1
#
_cell.length_a   1.000
_cell.length_b   1.000
_cell.length_c   1.000
_cell.angle_alpha   90.00
_cell.angle_beta   90.00
_cell.angle_gamma   90.00
#
_symmetry.space_group_name_H-M   'P 1'
#
loop_
_entity.id
_entity.type
_entity.pdbx_description
1 polymer ?
#
loop_
_entity_poly.entity_id
_entity_poly.type
_entity_poly.pdbx_seq_one_letter_code
_entity_poly.pdbx_strand_id
1 'polypeptide(L)'
;MFAKNIQYLKQLEEMGLQYNSTHPMTAETVEHILITDKWCCKTCGMTELRTCPDTGKPHRRRMVRVAQEILRLIGSRTGQLVVRPPNLSASLNGRSRLRSLRRVTMNPQALLLAYYYALLPSNEVDGLVSECAQQLVELLEQLKVYGAQTNVDEEYATALLSSASLTWQEYNKKFTEDLRSLRGADRRACQEVIVNGTKEAYVAAARELRKTPSSEELQAFVGMLRDRLSRLMPREGLEEMEATMREEQQEQEETQGEKGKEEKEEGEREKNVKFQSSKPQLTAPTLLSEGNTSGSETEAPPPTIMGPEIPPDWYVDEHGRSRPIQEDSIRRRREMYLRLEFRAVKAYETVITVPEQKSDPLQEQLVSSMNEAQLAILAEQCNQNPPDLQNVHRFLKLIIEGLLNALPRRVRSRAEQEIRDVLDWRIVRRSVMGSPGNIAALMRYVMGKVAEYGAPAKAEETLKLAEDMRKDLETCTPDLGTAVANAFRLMFTSIRQLHEDIAQYSLLFISQQLRGNAVTYIREFITECLPKVDQWESSLTFIRRYLNDERVKAWANSSVAISATAVTEAERKLRGALLYGFLDIMRSGGLQVNDRWHDYPTECFYFEKKVVFFAANTVQENSLLLLLSGSIATVLRDKGVDSRVVSDILKQLHDKFRLLFSEQLTLSSLKCSVTSLVNEALTQRQTLSALTESEVTQLDGIVEKMTNTTGSLYVVFEKRVLSFIEGILAHGQSDPAPLGLVTDSLRRLTALLQHVLAFNWELYQPFYREMLLLITQEDAVSS
;
A
#
# COMPACT_ATOMS: atom_id res chain seq x y z
N MET A 1 -6.20 -18.62 19.98
CA MET A 1 -5.12 -17.93 19.24
C MET A 1 -4.13 -17.25 20.19
N PHE A 2 -4.61 -16.59 21.26
CA PHE A 2 -3.78 -16.07 22.37
C PHE A 2 -2.84 -17.12 22.98
N ALA A 3 -3.29 -18.37 23.09
CA ALA A 3 -2.45 -19.51 23.48
C ALA A 3 -1.11 -19.62 22.71
N LYS A 4 -1.08 -19.23 21.42
CA LYS A 4 0.16 -19.23 20.63
C LYS A 4 1.11 -18.08 20.99
N ASN A 5 0.57 -16.91 21.37
CA ASN A 5 1.37 -15.76 21.80
C ASN A 5 2.18 -16.11 23.05
N ILE A 6 1.53 -16.75 24.01
CA ILE A 6 2.16 -17.27 25.23
C ILE A 6 3.34 -18.19 24.88
N GLN A 7 3.13 -19.11 23.92
CA GLN A 7 4.13 -20.12 23.61
C GLN A 7 5.42 -19.50 23.02
N TYR A 8 5.30 -18.42 22.24
CA TYR A 8 6.47 -17.76 21.67
C TYR A 8 7.15 -16.81 22.65
N LEU A 9 6.39 -16.09 23.48
CA LEU A 9 6.96 -15.23 24.52
C LEU A 9 7.66 -16.06 25.61
N LYS A 10 7.05 -17.17 26.05
CA LYS A 10 7.71 -18.14 26.94
C LYS A 10 8.97 -18.73 26.34
N GLN A 11 9.00 -18.98 25.03
CA GLN A 11 10.22 -19.46 24.36
C GLN A 11 11.36 -18.43 24.43
N LEU A 12 11.09 -17.12 24.36
CA LEU A 12 12.14 -16.11 24.54
C LEU A 12 12.68 -16.11 25.97
N GLU A 13 11.78 -16.23 26.96
CA GLU A 13 12.13 -16.33 28.38
C GLU A 13 12.94 -17.59 28.70
N GLU A 14 12.57 -18.75 28.14
CA GLU A 14 13.35 -20.00 28.22
C GLU A 14 14.74 -19.88 27.59
N MET A 15 14.93 -18.92 26.67
CA MET A 15 16.23 -18.59 26.09
C MET A 15 16.99 -17.53 26.90
N GLY A 16 16.45 -17.10 28.03
CA GLY A 16 17.04 -16.11 28.94
C GLY A 16 16.66 -14.66 28.62
N LEU A 17 15.88 -14.40 27.56
CA LEU A 17 15.46 -13.05 27.19
C LEU A 17 14.12 -12.71 27.82
N GLN A 18 14.16 -12.06 28.98
CA GLN A 18 13.00 -11.59 29.72
C GLN A 18 13.19 -10.14 30.13
N TYR A 19 12.09 -9.44 30.38
CA TYR A 19 12.13 -8.09 30.94
C TYR A 19 11.35 -8.07 32.23
N ASN A 20 12.03 -7.72 33.31
CA ASN A 20 11.45 -7.56 34.62
C ASN A 20 11.87 -6.20 35.17
N SER A 21 10.91 -5.30 35.37
CA SER A 21 11.15 -3.95 35.89
C SER A 21 11.72 -3.96 37.31
N THR A 22 11.43 -4.99 38.11
CA THR A 22 11.93 -5.12 39.49
C THR A 22 13.36 -5.62 39.56
N HIS A 23 13.77 -6.45 38.60
CA HIS A 23 15.09 -7.05 38.52
C HIS A 23 15.59 -6.99 37.06
N PRO A 24 15.95 -5.79 36.56
CA PRO A 24 16.37 -5.64 35.20
C PRO A 24 17.69 -6.38 34.96
N MET A 25 17.78 -7.05 33.80
CA MET A 25 19.03 -7.62 33.33
C MET A 25 20.02 -6.49 33.01
N THR A 26 21.32 -6.78 32.99
CA THR A 26 22.29 -5.80 32.47
C THR A 26 22.27 -5.82 30.93
N ALA A 27 22.54 -4.67 30.32
CA ALA A 27 22.64 -4.55 28.86
C ALA A 27 23.66 -5.55 28.27
N GLU A 28 24.80 -5.73 28.95
CA GLU A 28 25.83 -6.73 28.60
C GLU A 28 25.28 -8.17 28.59
N THR A 29 24.41 -8.52 29.55
CA THR A 29 23.81 -9.86 29.61
C THR A 29 22.88 -10.08 28.42
N VAL A 30 22.06 -9.09 28.08
CA VAL A 30 21.18 -9.15 26.91
C VAL A 30 21.99 -9.27 25.62
N GLU A 31 23.04 -8.45 25.49
CA GLU A 31 23.95 -8.52 24.35
C GLU A 31 24.58 -9.91 24.20
N HIS A 32 25.08 -10.50 25.30
CA HIS A 32 25.63 -11.85 25.31
C HIS A 32 24.60 -12.90 24.86
N ILE A 33 23.35 -12.83 25.32
CA ILE A 33 22.28 -13.74 24.90
C ILE A 33 22.00 -13.60 23.40
N LEU A 34 21.89 -12.37 22.90
CA LEU A 34 21.64 -12.11 21.48
C LEU A 34 22.79 -12.59 20.59
N ILE A 35 24.03 -12.47 21.04
CA ILE A 35 25.22 -12.93 20.32
C ILE A 35 25.30 -14.46 20.30
N THR A 36 24.97 -15.12 21.41
CA THR A 36 25.05 -16.59 21.58
C THR A 36 23.84 -17.36 21.04
N ASP A 37 22.86 -16.68 20.43
CA ASP A 37 21.67 -17.31 19.83
C ASP A 37 22.05 -18.38 18.77
N LYS A 38 21.52 -19.59 18.97
CA LYS A 38 21.82 -20.77 18.15
C LYS A 38 21.13 -20.71 16.79
N TRP A 39 21.76 -21.31 15.79
CA TRP A 39 21.15 -21.45 14.47
C TRP A 39 20.12 -22.57 14.47
N CYS A 40 19.02 -22.39 13.73
CA CYS A 40 18.06 -23.46 13.49
C CYS A 40 17.38 -23.41 12.12
N CYS A 41 16.96 -24.58 11.62
CA CYS A 41 15.95 -24.68 10.55
C CYS A 41 14.87 -25.71 10.87
N LYS A 42 13.91 -25.87 9.96
CA LYS A 42 12.81 -26.83 10.13
C LYS A 42 13.28 -28.28 9.96
N THR A 43 14.33 -28.51 9.18
CA THR A 43 14.90 -29.84 8.88
C THR A 43 15.93 -30.26 9.93
N CYS A 44 16.95 -29.43 10.17
CA CYS A 44 18.07 -29.78 11.05
C CYS A 44 17.81 -29.55 12.54
N GLY A 45 16.69 -28.93 12.93
CA GLY A 45 16.50 -28.48 14.32
C GLY A 45 17.54 -27.42 14.72
N MET A 46 18.14 -27.57 15.92
CA MET A 46 19.23 -26.72 16.40
C MET A 46 20.56 -27.18 15.82
N THR A 47 21.41 -26.23 15.42
CA THR A 47 22.69 -26.53 14.77
C THR A 47 23.65 -25.36 14.96
N GLU A 48 24.95 -25.63 14.84
CA GLU A 48 26.00 -24.62 14.78
C GLU A 48 26.36 -24.25 13.34
N LEU A 49 25.89 -25.05 12.38
CA LEU A 49 26.13 -24.80 10.96
C LEU A 49 25.35 -23.57 10.51
N ARG A 50 25.97 -22.70 9.72
CA ARG A 50 25.30 -21.50 9.18
C ARG A 50 24.35 -21.83 8.04
N THR A 51 24.52 -22.98 7.40
CA THR A 51 23.73 -23.43 6.25
C THR A 51 23.20 -24.83 6.47
N CYS A 52 21.95 -25.05 6.05
CA CYS A 52 21.29 -26.34 6.10
C CYS A 52 21.86 -27.24 5.01
N PRO A 53 22.50 -28.38 5.35
CA PRO A 53 23.02 -29.32 4.35
C PRO A 53 21.91 -29.87 3.45
N ASP A 54 20.70 -30.09 3.98
CA ASP A 54 19.59 -30.68 3.23
C ASP A 54 18.93 -29.70 2.23
N THR A 55 18.90 -28.41 2.56
CA THR A 55 18.14 -27.41 1.77
C THR A 55 19.01 -26.38 1.09
N GLY A 56 20.31 -26.32 1.40
CA GLY A 56 21.22 -25.28 0.94
C GLY A 56 20.78 -23.86 1.35
N LYS A 57 19.89 -23.70 2.35
CA LYS A 57 19.42 -22.39 2.82
C LYS A 57 20.16 -21.99 4.10
N PRO A 58 20.36 -20.69 4.37
CA PRO A 58 21.01 -20.28 5.60
C PRO A 58 20.07 -20.61 6.75
N HIS A 59 20.63 -21.21 7.80
CA HIS A 59 19.92 -21.33 9.06
C HIS A 59 19.58 -19.93 9.56
N ARG A 60 18.49 -19.81 10.31
CA ARG A 60 18.15 -18.54 11.00
C ARG A 60 18.44 -18.72 12.47
N ARG A 61 18.89 -17.67 13.13
CA ARG A 61 19.02 -17.71 14.59
C ARG A 61 17.64 -17.94 15.22
N ARG A 62 17.60 -18.71 16.30
CA ARG A 62 16.35 -19.21 16.90
C ARG A 62 15.48 -18.08 17.43
N MET A 63 16.06 -17.14 18.16
CA MET A 63 15.32 -16.00 18.70
C MET A 63 14.75 -15.14 17.58
N VAL A 64 15.48 -14.97 16.47
CA VAL A 64 14.98 -14.25 15.28
C VAL A 64 13.74 -14.92 14.70
N ARG A 65 13.67 -16.26 14.69
CA ARG A 65 12.46 -16.98 14.27
C ARG A 65 11.30 -16.77 15.24
N VAL A 66 11.55 -16.85 16.55
CA VAL A 66 10.51 -16.64 17.57
C VAL A 66 9.96 -15.21 17.49
N ALA A 67 10.84 -14.21 17.40
CA ALA A 67 10.50 -12.81 17.18
C ALA A 67 9.66 -12.61 15.89
N GLN A 68 9.98 -13.33 14.81
CA GLN A 68 9.15 -13.31 13.59
C GLN A 68 7.74 -13.85 13.84
N GLU A 69 7.57 -14.91 14.64
CA GLU A 69 6.24 -15.43 14.94
C GLU A 69 5.45 -14.49 15.86
N ILE A 70 6.09 -13.85 16.83
CA ILE A 70 5.48 -12.81 17.69
C ILE A 70 4.96 -11.66 16.82
N LEU A 71 5.80 -11.10 15.94
CA LEU A 71 5.39 -10.02 15.03
C LEU A 71 4.26 -10.45 14.09
N ARG A 72 4.30 -11.69 13.56
CA ARG A 72 3.19 -12.19 12.74
C ARG A 72 1.89 -12.30 13.51
N LEU A 73 1.96 -12.66 14.79
CA LEU A 73 0.78 -12.81 15.62
C LEU A 73 0.17 -11.44 15.96
N ILE A 74 1.00 -10.46 16.36
CA ILE A 74 0.58 -9.05 16.49
C ILE A 74 -0.05 -8.58 15.17
N GLY A 75 0.67 -8.75 14.06
CA GLY A 75 0.22 -8.33 12.74
C GLY A 75 -1.07 -8.99 12.26
N SER A 76 -1.37 -10.21 12.70
CA SER A 76 -2.62 -10.88 12.31
C SER A 76 -3.89 -10.18 12.80
N ARG A 77 -3.80 -9.42 13.90
CA ARG A 77 -4.93 -8.69 14.50
C ARG A 77 -4.90 -7.20 14.17
N THR A 78 -3.73 -6.58 14.24
CA THR A 78 -3.58 -5.11 14.23
C THR A 78 -2.71 -4.59 13.10
N GLY A 79 -2.21 -5.46 12.22
CA GLY A 79 -1.42 -5.06 11.07
C GLY A 79 -2.23 -4.34 9.99
N GLN A 80 -1.53 -3.56 9.16
CA GLN A 80 -2.12 -2.90 8.00
C GLN A 80 -2.53 -3.92 6.95
N LEU A 81 -3.66 -3.71 6.30
CA LEU A 81 -4.12 -4.57 5.22
C LEU A 81 -3.26 -4.34 3.97
N VAL A 82 -2.46 -5.32 3.59
CA VAL A 82 -1.66 -5.25 2.36
C VAL A 82 -2.15 -6.30 1.38
N VAL A 83 -2.52 -5.87 0.17
CA VAL A 83 -2.79 -6.75 -0.97
C VAL A 83 -1.47 -6.98 -1.67
N ARG A 84 -0.88 -8.18 -1.53
CA ARG A 84 0.33 -8.54 -2.28
C ARG A 84 0.01 -9.45 -3.47
N PRO A 85 0.68 -9.26 -4.61
CA PRO A 85 0.75 -10.31 -5.60
C PRO A 85 1.41 -11.56 -4.98
N PRO A 86 1.10 -12.76 -5.49
CA PRO A 86 1.81 -13.98 -5.13
C PRO A 86 3.33 -13.82 -5.29
N ASN A 87 4.10 -14.50 -4.44
CA ASN A 87 5.54 -14.64 -4.68
C ASN A 87 5.75 -15.42 -5.99
N LEU A 88 6.82 -15.13 -6.75
CA LEU A 88 7.09 -15.76 -8.04
C LEU A 88 6.98 -17.29 -8.02
N SER A 89 7.42 -17.95 -6.95
CA SER A 89 7.28 -19.41 -6.80
C SER A 89 5.81 -19.88 -6.72
N ALA A 90 4.93 -19.08 -6.13
CA ALA A 90 3.50 -19.33 -6.12
C ALA A 90 2.88 -19.03 -7.49
N SER A 91 3.25 -17.92 -8.15
CA SER A 91 2.82 -17.60 -9.52
C SER A 91 3.20 -18.69 -10.53
N LEU A 92 4.44 -19.21 -10.44
CA LEU A 92 4.93 -20.32 -11.26
C LEU A 92 4.14 -21.61 -11.08
N ASN A 93 3.48 -21.76 -9.94
CA ASN A 93 2.59 -22.89 -9.63
C ASN A 93 1.11 -22.50 -9.85
N GLY A 94 0.84 -21.42 -10.59
CA GLY A 94 -0.48 -20.86 -10.87
C GLY A 94 -1.25 -20.30 -9.67
N ARG A 95 -0.63 -20.30 -8.48
CA ARG A 95 -1.25 -19.69 -7.31
C ARG A 95 -1.08 -18.20 -7.39
N SER A 96 -2.10 -17.53 -7.90
CA SER A 96 -2.16 -16.06 -7.94
C SER A 96 -3.18 -15.45 -6.98
N ARG A 97 -3.69 -16.26 -6.03
CA ARG A 97 -4.63 -15.80 -4.99
C ARG A 97 -4.14 -14.52 -4.34
N LEU A 98 -4.92 -13.47 -4.52
CA LEU A 98 -4.76 -12.21 -3.82
C LEU A 98 -5.04 -12.45 -2.34
N ARG A 99 -4.05 -12.16 -1.49
CA ARG A 99 -4.24 -12.22 -0.05
C ARG A 99 -4.16 -10.81 0.50
N SER A 100 -5.30 -10.30 0.95
CA SER A 100 -5.40 -9.24 1.94
C SER A 100 -4.92 -9.83 3.27
N LEU A 101 -3.72 -9.46 3.71
CA LEU A 101 -3.22 -9.86 5.03
C LEU A 101 -2.93 -8.62 5.84
N ARG A 102 -3.39 -8.63 7.10
CA ARG A 102 -2.91 -7.69 8.11
C ARG A 102 -1.45 -8.01 8.41
N ARG A 103 -0.55 -7.05 8.20
CA ARG A 103 0.88 -7.20 8.47
C ARG A 103 1.43 -6.01 9.23
N VAL A 104 2.41 -6.30 10.07
CA VAL A 104 3.32 -5.31 10.67
C VAL A 104 4.66 -5.35 9.94
N THR A 105 5.45 -4.29 10.08
CA THR A 105 6.82 -4.27 9.58
C THR A 105 7.63 -5.40 10.23
N MET A 106 8.20 -6.28 9.41
CA MET A 106 8.87 -7.49 9.88
C MET A 106 10.37 -7.24 10.09
N ASN A 107 10.71 -6.67 11.25
CA ASN A 107 12.09 -6.45 11.67
C ASN A 107 12.38 -7.19 12.99
N PRO A 108 12.51 -8.52 12.96
CA PRO A 108 12.67 -9.31 14.18
C PRO A 108 13.95 -8.98 14.95
N GLN A 109 15.01 -8.52 14.27
CA GLN A 109 16.23 -8.08 14.95
C GLN A 109 15.97 -6.81 15.77
N ALA A 110 15.26 -5.83 15.22
CA ALA A 110 14.89 -4.64 15.99
C ALA A 110 14.02 -5.03 17.20
N LEU A 111 13.06 -5.94 17.04
CA LEU A 111 12.25 -6.42 18.17
C LEU A 111 13.14 -7.01 19.29
N LEU A 112 14.14 -7.81 18.93
CA LEU A 112 15.07 -8.38 19.92
C LEU A 112 15.97 -7.30 20.55
N LEU A 113 16.42 -6.33 19.75
CA LEU A 113 17.20 -5.20 20.25
C LEU A 113 16.38 -4.26 21.14
N ALA A 114 15.05 -4.26 21.07
CA ALA A 114 14.22 -3.51 22.00
C ALA A 114 14.51 -3.90 23.46
N TYR A 115 14.80 -5.18 23.74
CA TYR A 115 15.21 -5.64 25.07
C TYR A 115 16.55 -5.04 25.52
N TYR A 116 17.46 -4.76 24.58
CA TYR A 116 18.73 -4.11 24.87
C TYR A 116 18.55 -2.60 25.07
N TYR A 117 17.83 -1.92 24.17
CA TYR A 117 17.59 -0.48 24.23
C TYR A 117 16.72 -0.05 25.42
N ALA A 118 15.83 -0.93 25.89
CA ALA A 118 15.04 -0.70 27.10
C ALA A 118 15.89 -0.62 28.38
N LEU A 119 17.14 -1.11 28.33
CA LEU A 119 18.07 -1.15 29.48
C LEU A 119 19.19 -0.12 29.39
N LEU A 120 19.36 0.52 28.22
CA LEU A 120 20.41 1.51 28.03
C LEU A 120 20.06 2.85 28.68
N PRO A 121 21.05 3.53 29.29
CA PRO A 121 20.83 4.84 29.87
C PRO A 121 20.59 5.91 28.78
N SER A 122 19.78 6.92 29.10
CA SER A 122 19.27 7.94 28.16
C SER A 122 20.33 8.90 27.59
N ASN A 123 21.58 8.79 28.06
CA ASN A 123 22.73 9.50 27.54
C ASN A 123 23.37 8.81 26.31
N GLU A 124 23.20 7.50 26.16
CA GLU A 124 23.79 6.73 25.04
C GLU A 124 22.86 6.63 23.84
N VAL A 125 21.54 6.67 24.09
CA VAL A 125 20.49 6.52 23.08
C VAL A 125 19.46 7.61 23.30
N ASP A 126 18.84 8.09 22.22
CA ASP A 126 17.74 9.06 22.34
C ASP A 126 16.68 8.51 23.32
N GLY A 127 16.39 9.29 24.37
CA GLY A 127 15.48 8.89 25.43
C GLY A 127 14.12 8.42 24.93
N LEU A 128 13.64 8.94 23.79
CA LEU A 128 12.39 8.45 23.19
C LEU A 128 12.48 7.01 22.67
N VAL A 129 13.62 6.59 22.12
CA VAL A 129 13.80 5.20 21.66
C VAL A 129 13.88 4.25 22.82
N SER A 130 14.59 4.64 23.88
CA SER A 130 14.62 3.87 25.12
C SER A 130 13.21 3.72 25.71
N GLU A 131 12.43 4.81 25.81
CA GLU A 131 11.05 4.77 26.29
C GLU A 131 10.12 3.93 25.38
N CYS A 132 10.22 4.06 24.06
CA CYS A 132 9.47 3.21 23.12
C CYS A 132 9.81 1.73 23.28
N ALA A 133 11.10 1.41 23.39
CA ALA A 133 11.59 0.05 23.57
C ALA A 133 11.08 -0.53 24.89
N GLN A 134 11.16 0.26 25.97
CA GLN A 134 10.68 -0.11 27.29
C GLN A 134 9.18 -0.40 27.28
N GLN A 135 8.38 0.49 26.69
CA GLN A 135 6.93 0.30 26.56
C GLN A 135 6.58 -0.94 25.74
N LEU A 136 7.27 -1.16 24.62
CA LEU A 136 7.02 -2.30 23.76
C LEU A 136 7.24 -3.60 24.52
N VAL A 137 8.37 -3.72 25.23
CA VAL A 137 8.73 -4.94 25.93
C VAL A 137 7.80 -5.19 27.13
N GLU A 138 7.36 -4.14 27.82
CA GLU A 138 6.36 -4.25 28.91
C GLU A 138 4.98 -4.69 28.40
N LEU A 139 4.54 -4.18 27.24
CA LEU A 139 3.30 -4.63 26.61
C LEU A 139 3.39 -6.10 26.19
N LEU A 140 4.55 -6.56 25.71
CA LEU A 140 4.77 -7.97 25.39
C LEU A 140 4.72 -8.85 26.64
N GLU A 141 5.30 -8.38 27.75
CA GLU A 141 5.24 -9.09 29.02
C GLU A 141 3.80 -9.19 29.54
N GLN A 142 3.02 -8.11 29.43
CA GLN A 142 1.61 -8.14 29.81
C GLN A 142 0.78 -9.06 28.90
N LEU A 143 1.07 -9.10 27.60
CA LEU A 143 0.45 -10.05 26.68
C LEU A 143 0.78 -11.52 27.03
N LYS A 144 1.96 -11.78 27.62
CA LYS A 144 2.34 -13.11 28.11
C LYS A 144 1.53 -13.51 29.34
N VAL A 145 1.49 -12.62 30.34
CA VAL A 145 0.76 -12.83 31.61
C VAL A 145 -0.73 -13.01 31.35
N TYR A 146 -1.33 -12.06 30.63
CA TYR A 146 -2.76 -12.10 30.33
C TYR A 146 -3.13 -13.28 29.42
N GLY A 147 -2.27 -13.60 28.45
CA GLY A 147 -2.47 -14.75 27.59
C GLY A 147 -2.58 -16.07 28.37
N ALA A 148 -1.91 -16.22 29.52
CA ALA A 148 -1.93 -17.43 30.33
C ALA A 148 -3.25 -17.69 31.09
N GLN A 149 -4.14 -16.70 31.15
CA GLN A 149 -5.42 -16.81 31.83
C GLN A 149 -6.45 -17.57 30.97
N THR A 150 -7.34 -18.35 31.60
CA THR A 150 -8.36 -19.14 30.88
C THR A 150 -9.52 -18.29 30.36
N ASN A 151 -9.86 -17.23 31.09
CA ASN A 151 -10.91 -16.27 30.74
C ASN A 151 -10.25 -14.96 30.34
N VAL A 152 -10.19 -14.69 29.04
CA VAL A 152 -9.56 -13.52 28.44
C VAL A 152 -10.66 -12.63 27.86
N ASP A 153 -10.81 -11.42 28.39
CA ASP A 153 -11.60 -10.36 27.79
C ASP A 153 -11.01 -9.95 26.42
N GLU A 154 -11.79 -10.15 25.36
CA GLU A 154 -11.36 -9.84 24.00
C GLU A 154 -11.13 -8.34 23.78
N GLU A 155 -11.84 -7.46 24.49
CA GLU A 155 -11.68 -6.00 24.35
C GLU A 155 -10.33 -5.56 24.89
N TYR A 156 -10.00 -5.98 26.12
CA TYR A 156 -8.71 -5.67 26.74
C TYR A 156 -7.55 -6.26 25.95
N ALA A 157 -7.69 -7.51 25.48
CA ALA A 157 -6.66 -8.15 24.67
C ALA A 157 -6.44 -7.45 23.32
N THR A 158 -7.52 -6.94 22.71
CA THR A 158 -7.44 -6.16 21.47
C THR A 158 -6.77 -4.82 21.71
N ALA A 159 -7.07 -4.14 22.83
CA ALA A 159 -6.42 -2.89 23.22
C ALA A 159 -4.92 -3.08 23.45
N LEU A 160 -4.51 -4.14 24.16
CA LEU A 160 -3.09 -4.47 24.37
C LEU A 160 -2.37 -4.76 23.05
N LEU A 161 -2.97 -5.55 22.15
CA LEU A 161 -2.38 -5.84 20.84
C LEU A 161 -2.32 -4.59 19.94
N SER A 162 -3.29 -3.70 20.06
CA SER A 162 -3.32 -2.42 19.32
C SER A 162 -2.19 -1.52 19.81
N SER A 163 -2.11 -1.33 21.13
CA SER A 163 -1.03 -0.57 21.77
C SER A 163 0.34 -1.14 21.42
N ALA A 164 0.53 -2.46 21.52
CA ALA A 164 1.78 -3.12 21.15
C ALA A 164 2.15 -2.92 19.67
N SER A 165 1.16 -2.93 18.76
CA SER A 165 1.38 -2.68 17.33
C SER A 165 1.76 -1.25 17.04
N LEU A 166 1.10 -0.28 17.68
CA LEU A 166 1.41 1.15 17.54
C LEU A 166 2.80 1.46 18.08
N THR A 167 3.13 0.98 19.28
CA THR A 167 4.45 1.14 19.90
C THR A 167 5.53 0.46 19.06
N TRP A 168 5.25 -0.73 18.51
CA TRP A 168 6.15 -1.41 17.57
C TRP A 168 6.42 -0.59 16.31
N GLN A 169 5.39 0.02 15.73
CA GLN A 169 5.53 0.85 14.52
C GLN A 169 6.43 2.05 14.76
N GLU A 170 6.21 2.80 15.85
CA GLU A 170 7.04 3.95 16.21
C GLU A 170 8.46 3.54 16.56
N TYR A 171 8.63 2.51 17.39
CA TYR A 171 9.94 1.97 17.73
C TYR A 171 10.73 1.56 16.47
N ASN A 172 10.12 0.78 15.59
CA ASN A 172 10.79 0.30 14.38
C ASN A 172 11.11 1.44 13.40
N LYS A 173 10.23 2.44 13.27
CA LYS A 173 10.49 3.63 12.45
C LYS A 173 11.73 4.38 12.94
N LYS A 174 11.84 4.59 14.26
CA LYS A 174 12.99 5.28 14.86
C LYS A 174 14.26 4.46 14.87
N PHE A 175 14.14 3.14 14.97
CA PHE A 175 15.28 2.24 14.78
C PHE A 175 15.86 2.34 13.36
N THR A 176 15.03 2.63 12.34
CA THR A 176 15.48 2.76 10.93
C THR A 176 15.92 4.18 10.53
N GLU A 177 15.34 5.23 11.13
CA GLU A 177 15.74 6.62 10.89
C GLU A 177 16.98 6.93 11.72
N ASP A 178 18.10 7.25 11.07
CA ASP A 178 19.37 7.54 11.74
C ASP A 178 19.18 8.58 12.87
N LEU A 179 19.32 8.11 14.12
CA LEU A 179 18.70 8.68 15.35
C LEU A 179 19.03 10.16 15.60
N ARG A 180 20.12 10.65 15.01
CA ARG A 180 20.62 12.02 15.21
C ARG A 180 19.89 13.07 14.37
N SER A 181 19.04 12.66 13.42
CA SER A 181 18.49 13.56 12.39
C SER A 181 17.12 14.19 12.71
N LEU A 182 16.47 13.82 13.82
CA LEU A 182 15.09 14.21 14.09
C LEU A 182 14.96 15.64 14.65
N ARG A 183 14.15 16.48 13.99
CA ARG A 183 13.79 17.85 14.41
C ARG A 183 12.45 17.88 15.17
N GLY A 184 12.21 18.96 15.92
CA GLY A 184 11.23 19.01 17.03
C GLY A 184 9.73 18.78 16.73
N ALA A 185 9.27 18.85 15.48
CA ALA A 185 7.88 18.52 15.13
C ALA A 185 7.62 17.01 15.16
N ASP A 186 8.52 16.21 14.59
CA ASP A 186 8.43 14.75 14.58
C ASP A 186 8.54 14.17 16.00
N ARG A 187 9.35 14.82 16.84
CA ARG A 187 9.51 14.45 18.25
C ARG A 187 8.18 14.55 19.02
N ARG A 188 7.44 15.64 18.82
CA ARG A 188 6.12 15.86 19.45
C ARG A 188 5.07 14.87 18.95
N ALA A 189 5.01 14.64 17.65
CA ALA A 189 4.08 13.66 17.07
C ALA A 189 4.32 12.24 17.60
N CYS A 190 5.59 11.83 17.73
CA CYS A 190 5.96 10.55 18.33
C CYS A 190 5.51 10.45 19.80
N GLN A 191 5.84 11.46 20.60
CA GLN A 191 5.43 11.52 22.01
C GLN A 191 3.90 11.43 22.15
N GLU A 192 3.14 12.07 21.26
CA GLU A 192 1.69 11.99 21.24
C GLU A 192 1.16 10.58 20.94
N VAL A 193 1.79 9.85 19.99
CA VAL A 193 1.42 8.47 19.67
C VAL A 193 1.70 7.52 20.84
N ILE A 194 2.88 7.65 21.46
CA ILE A 194 3.27 6.90 22.68
C ILE A 194 2.27 7.17 23.79
N VAL A 195 1.97 8.46 24.04
CA VAL A 195 1.01 8.89 25.06
C VAL A 195 -0.36 8.28 24.79
N ASN A 196 -0.90 8.42 23.58
CA ASN A 196 -2.23 7.89 23.25
C ASN A 196 -2.28 6.36 23.34
N GLY A 197 -1.27 5.65 22.85
CA GLY A 197 -1.20 4.19 22.99
C GLY A 197 -1.06 3.73 24.45
N THR A 198 -0.37 4.51 25.29
CA THR A 198 -0.26 4.27 26.74
C THR A 198 -1.59 4.55 27.44
N LYS A 199 -2.29 5.63 27.07
CA LYS A 199 -3.63 5.95 27.58
C LYS A 199 -4.63 4.84 27.27
N GLU A 200 -4.67 4.36 26.04
CA GLU A 200 -5.57 3.28 25.63
C GLU A 200 -5.30 2.00 26.43
N ALA A 201 -4.02 1.62 26.59
CA ALA A 201 -3.63 0.48 27.41
C ALA A 201 -4.00 0.69 28.88
N TYR A 202 -3.83 1.91 29.41
CA TYR A 202 -4.17 2.27 30.79
C TYR A 202 -5.68 2.18 31.04
N VAL A 203 -6.49 2.78 30.17
CA VAL A 203 -7.96 2.76 30.26
C VAL A 203 -8.46 1.32 30.21
N ALA A 204 -7.95 0.52 29.27
CA ALA A 204 -8.35 -0.87 29.13
C ALA A 204 -7.91 -1.73 30.33
N ALA A 205 -6.68 -1.57 30.81
CA ALA A 205 -6.17 -2.28 31.99
C ALA A 205 -6.90 -1.88 33.28
N ALA A 206 -7.24 -0.60 33.44
CA ALA A 206 -8.01 -0.12 34.59
C ALA A 206 -9.44 -0.66 34.58
N ARG A 207 -10.08 -0.76 33.41
CA ARG A 207 -11.39 -1.42 33.25
C ARG A 207 -11.31 -2.90 33.62
N GLU A 208 -10.27 -3.60 33.18
CA GLU A 208 -10.06 -5.00 33.56
C GLU A 208 -9.77 -5.17 35.06
N LEU A 209 -9.00 -4.26 35.65
CA LEU A 209 -8.70 -4.28 37.09
C LEU A 209 -9.95 -4.11 37.95
N ARG A 210 -10.95 -3.36 37.46
CA ARG A 210 -12.26 -3.26 38.12
C ARG A 210 -13.00 -4.60 38.13
N LYS A 211 -12.85 -5.42 37.07
CA LYS A 211 -13.45 -6.76 37.00
C LYS A 211 -12.69 -7.76 37.88
N THR A 212 -11.36 -7.61 37.99
CA THR A 212 -10.50 -8.50 38.79
C THR A 212 -9.59 -7.72 39.76
N PRO A 213 -10.16 -7.15 40.84
CA PRO A 213 -9.42 -6.26 41.74
C PRO A 213 -8.32 -6.95 42.55
N SER A 214 -8.39 -8.29 42.70
CA SER A 214 -7.40 -9.09 43.44
C SER A 214 -6.11 -9.38 42.67
N SER A 215 -5.99 -8.95 41.41
CA SER A 215 -4.79 -9.19 40.60
C SER A 215 -3.69 -8.19 40.95
N GLU A 216 -2.71 -8.62 41.76
CA GLU A 216 -1.51 -7.81 42.08
C GLU A 216 -0.72 -7.42 40.83
N GLU A 217 -0.62 -8.32 39.84
CA GLU A 217 0.07 -8.08 38.58
C GLU A 217 -0.59 -6.97 37.77
N LEU A 218 -1.93 -6.97 37.68
CA LEU A 218 -2.67 -5.95 36.96
C LEU A 218 -2.62 -4.60 37.70
N GLN A 219 -2.63 -4.60 39.04
CA GLN A 219 -2.39 -3.38 39.83
C GLN A 219 -0.99 -2.82 39.56
N ALA A 220 0.04 -3.67 39.53
CA ALA A 220 1.41 -3.26 39.22
C ALA A 220 1.52 -2.69 37.80
N PHE A 221 0.87 -3.32 36.81
CA PHE A 221 0.85 -2.85 35.43
C PHE A 221 0.14 -1.49 35.28
N VAL A 222 -1.04 -1.32 35.88
CA VAL A 222 -1.76 -0.04 35.90
C VAL A 222 -0.93 1.05 36.59
N GLY A 223 -0.28 0.73 37.71
CA GLY A 223 0.63 1.64 38.42
C GLY A 223 1.81 2.09 37.56
N MET A 224 2.43 1.15 36.84
CA MET A 224 3.52 1.41 35.91
C MET A 224 3.08 2.30 34.72
N LEU A 225 1.94 2.01 34.10
CA LEU A 225 1.39 2.84 33.03
C LEU A 225 1.08 4.26 33.52
N ARG A 226 0.54 4.41 34.73
CA ARG A 226 0.27 5.71 35.34
C ARG A 226 1.55 6.52 35.58
N ASP A 227 2.56 5.89 36.17
CA ASP A 227 3.87 6.49 36.41
C ASP A 227 4.52 6.93 35.09
N ARG A 228 4.42 6.13 34.02
CA ARG A 228 4.90 6.56 32.70
C ARG A 228 4.08 7.72 32.13
N LEU A 229 2.75 7.68 32.19
CA LEU A 229 1.92 8.80 31.73
C LEU A 229 2.26 10.10 32.47
N SER A 230 2.57 10.01 33.77
CA SER A 230 3.02 11.16 34.56
C SER A 230 4.36 11.76 34.10
N ARG A 231 5.24 10.96 33.50
CA ARG A 231 6.49 11.44 32.89
C ARG A 231 6.28 12.03 31.50
N LEU A 232 5.35 11.46 30.73
CA LEU A 232 5.13 11.83 29.33
C LEU A 232 4.14 12.98 29.13
N MET A 233 3.28 13.25 30.11
CA MET A 233 2.22 14.25 30.04
C MET A 233 2.27 15.27 31.19
N PRO A 234 1.75 16.49 30.99
CA PRO A 234 1.48 17.42 32.07
C PRO A 234 0.51 16.80 33.10
N ARG A 235 0.75 17.08 34.38
CA ARG A 235 -0.03 16.54 35.51
C ARG A 235 -1.53 16.84 35.41
N GLU A 236 -1.87 18.05 34.96
CA GLU A 236 -3.26 18.50 34.75
C GLU A 236 -4.02 17.58 33.77
N GLY A 237 -3.38 17.21 32.65
CA GLY A 237 -3.99 16.33 31.65
C GLY A 237 -4.12 14.87 32.10
N LEU A 238 -3.28 14.41 33.04
CA LEU A 238 -3.43 13.10 33.67
C LEU A 238 -4.62 13.10 34.65
N GLU A 239 -4.74 14.15 35.47
CA GLU A 239 -5.82 14.31 36.44
C GLU A 239 -7.20 14.43 35.75
N GLU A 240 -7.28 15.18 34.63
CA GLU A 240 -8.49 15.29 33.80
C GLU A 240 -8.88 13.92 33.19
N MET A 241 -7.91 13.17 32.66
CA MET A 241 -8.16 11.82 32.15
C MET A 241 -8.65 10.87 33.24
N GLU A 242 -8.05 10.90 34.44
CA GLU A 242 -8.51 10.09 35.57
C GLU A 242 -9.91 10.52 36.05
N ALA A 243 -10.24 11.82 35.99
CA ALA A 243 -11.56 12.35 36.34
C ALA A 243 -12.63 11.86 35.36
N THR A 244 -12.42 12.01 34.05
CA THR A 244 -13.34 11.51 33.02
C THR A 244 -13.59 10.00 33.15
N MET A 245 -12.56 9.21 33.49
CA MET A 245 -12.73 7.77 33.75
C MET A 245 -13.52 7.44 35.03
N ARG A 246 -13.52 8.33 36.03
CA ARG A 246 -14.35 8.20 37.23
C ARG A 246 -15.79 8.64 36.95
N GLU A 247 -16.00 9.66 36.13
CA GLU A 247 -17.32 10.09 35.67
C GLU A 247 -17.99 9.00 34.82
N GLU A 248 -17.28 8.45 33.81
CA GLU A 248 -17.77 7.30 33.02
C GLU A 248 -18.09 6.08 33.90
N GLN A 249 -17.37 5.92 35.02
CA GLN A 249 -17.63 4.87 36.01
C GLN A 249 -18.90 5.16 36.80
N GLN A 250 -19.08 6.37 37.31
CA GLN A 250 -20.29 6.77 38.04
C GLN A 250 -21.52 6.63 37.16
N GLU A 251 -21.47 7.03 35.89
CA GLU A 251 -22.58 6.84 34.95
C GLU A 251 -22.89 5.35 34.68
N GLN A 252 -21.86 4.49 34.64
CA GLN A 252 -22.05 3.04 34.48
C GLN A 252 -22.61 2.37 35.73
N GLU A 253 -22.15 2.78 36.91
CA GLU A 253 -22.65 2.28 38.21
C GLU A 253 -24.05 2.82 38.52
N GLU A 254 -24.37 4.06 38.15
CA GLU A 254 -25.72 4.62 38.24
C GLU A 254 -26.66 3.91 37.26
N THR A 255 -26.26 3.70 36.00
CA THR A 255 -27.08 2.92 35.06
C THR A 255 -27.22 1.45 35.46
N GLN A 256 -26.26 0.87 36.20
CA GLN A 256 -26.40 -0.48 36.79
C GLN A 256 -27.19 -0.47 38.10
N GLY A 257 -27.13 0.58 38.90
CA GLY A 257 -27.83 0.73 40.19
C GLY A 257 -29.31 1.08 40.02
N GLU A 258 -29.63 1.87 38.99
CA GLU A 258 -31.01 2.10 38.55
C GLU A 258 -31.58 0.82 37.93
N LYS A 259 -30.79 0.10 37.11
CA LYS A 259 -31.17 -1.25 36.68
C LYS A 259 -31.31 -2.23 37.84
N GLY A 260 -30.48 -2.19 38.88
CA GLY A 260 -30.65 -3.05 40.06
C GLY A 260 -31.92 -2.75 40.87
N LYS A 261 -32.49 -1.55 40.75
CA LYS A 261 -33.79 -1.20 41.35
C LYS A 261 -34.97 -1.46 40.43
N GLU A 262 -34.78 -1.44 39.11
CA GLU A 262 -35.85 -1.68 38.13
C GLU A 262 -35.87 -3.11 37.55
N GLU A 263 -34.79 -3.89 37.63
CA GLU A 263 -34.70 -5.28 37.14
C GLU A 263 -35.41 -6.29 38.06
N LYS A 264 -36.32 -5.81 38.91
CA LYS A 264 -37.51 -6.59 39.28
C LYS A 264 -38.53 -6.71 38.14
N GLU A 265 -38.34 -5.99 37.03
CA GLU A 265 -39.11 -6.16 35.79
C GLU A 265 -38.19 -6.05 34.56
N GLU A 266 -37.83 -7.23 34.03
CA GLU A 266 -37.52 -7.55 32.63
C GLU A 266 -36.56 -6.65 31.79
N GLY A 267 -35.33 -7.14 31.62
CA GLY A 267 -34.96 -7.79 30.34
C GLY A 267 -34.32 -6.94 29.21
N GLU A 268 -32.99 -6.83 29.28
CA GLU A 268 -32.00 -6.88 28.17
C GLU A 268 -32.16 -5.95 26.95
N ARG A 269 -31.23 -4.98 26.82
CA ARG A 269 -30.64 -4.59 25.53
C ARG A 269 -29.27 -3.89 25.65
N GLU A 270 -28.39 -4.31 24.74
CA GLU A 270 -26.94 -4.17 24.70
C GLU A 270 -26.44 -2.77 24.25
N LYS A 271 -25.24 -2.40 24.74
CA LYS A 271 -24.54 -1.13 24.48
C LYS A 271 -23.53 -1.28 23.33
N ASN A 272 -23.53 -0.27 22.46
CA ASN A 272 -22.60 -0.04 21.33
C ASN A 272 -21.23 0.50 21.81
N VAL A 273 -20.13 -0.01 21.23
CA VAL A 273 -18.76 0.51 21.42
C VAL A 273 -18.19 1.00 20.09
N LYS A 274 -17.61 2.21 20.13
CA LYS A 274 -17.07 3.01 19.00
C LYS A 274 -15.66 2.56 18.59
N PHE A 275 -15.42 2.56 17.28
CA PHE A 275 -14.15 2.23 16.61
C PHE A 275 -13.20 3.44 16.49
N GLN A 276 -11.90 3.15 16.62
CA GLN A 276 -10.78 4.10 16.63
C GLN A 276 -10.02 4.22 15.29
N SER A 277 -9.24 5.30 15.21
CA SER A 277 -8.76 5.98 14.00
C SER A 277 -7.48 5.40 13.39
N SER A 278 -7.38 5.45 12.07
CA SER A 278 -6.18 5.14 11.27
C SER A 278 -5.43 6.42 10.88
N LYS A 279 -4.11 6.46 11.10
CA LYS A 279 -3.17 7.56 10.75
C LYS A 279 -2.27 7.18 9.55
N PRO A 280 -1.78 8.15 8.75
CA PRO A 280 -1.09 7.92 7.47
C PRO A 280 0.44 7.82 7.58
N GLN A 281 1.02 7.09 6.63
CA GLN A 281 2.46 6.81 6.48
C GLN A 281 3.17 7.82 5.57
N LEU A 282 4.33 8.31 6.01
CA LEU A 282 5.34 8.99 5.19
C LEU A 282 6.41 7.95 4.81
N THR A 283 6.61 7.73 3.51
CA THR A 283 7.61 6.79 2.97
C THR A 283 8.85 7.53 2.46
N ALA A 284 10.01 6.92 2.69
CA ALA A 284 11.33 7.44 2.37
C ALA A 284 11.58 7.59 0.85
N PRO A 285 12.43 8.54 0.42
CA PRO A 285 12.57 8.94 -0.97
C PRO A 285 13.43 7.96 -1.75
N THR A 286 12.79 7.12 -2.56
CA THR A 286 13.48 6.41 -3.64
C THR A 286 13.39 7.26 -4.90
N LEU A 287 14.44 8.04 -5.16
CA LEU A 287 14.63 8.66 -6.46
C LEU A 287 14.89 7.54 -7.47
N LEU A 288 14.10 7.57 -8.54
CA LEU A 288 14.18 6.72 -9.73
C LEU A 288 13.52 5.34 -9.59
N SER A 289 12.48 5.20 -10.42
CA SER A 289 11.64 4.05 -10.65
C SER A 289 12.43 2.74 -10.78
N GLU A 290 11.97 1.73 -10.05
CA GLU A 290 12.35 0.33 -10.19
C GLU A 290 12.29 -0.09 -11.67
N GLY A 291 13.43 -0.48 -12.24
CA GLY A 291 13.53 -0.71 -13.68
C GLY A 291 14.85 -1.34 -14.13
N ASN A 292 15.08 -2.57 -13.68
CA ASN A 292 15.98 -3.59 -14.26
C ASN A 292 17.51 -3.39 -14.19
N THR A 293 18.09 -4.34 -13.47
CA THR A 293 19.44 -4.89 -13.52
C THR A 293 20.04 -5.02 -14.92
N SER A 294 21.28 -4.53 -15.11
CA SER A 294 22.36 -5.25 -15.80
C SER A 294 23.66 -4.42 -15.83
N GLY A 295 24.67 -4.91 -15.10
CA GLY A 295 26.10 -4.94 -15.44
C GLY A 295 26.79 -3.72 -16.06
N SER A 296 27.63 -3.08 -15.26
CA SER A 296 28.98 -2.67 -15.70
C SER A 296 29.89 -2.61 -14.47
N GLU A 297 30.70 -3.65 -14.27
CA GLU A 297 31.66 -3.77 -13.19
C GLU A 297 32.86 -2.86 -13.47
N THR A 298 32.89 -1.69 -12.86
CA THR A 298 34.16 -1.04 -12.51
C THR A 298 34.51 -1.46 -11.11
N GLU A 299 35.61 -2.19 -10.95
CA GLU A 299 36.18 -2.66 -9.67
C GLU A 299 36.25 -1.50 -8.67
N ALA A 300 35.20 -1.39 -7.84
CA ALA A 300 35.30 -0.69 -6.58
C ALA A 300 36.12 -1.57 -5.64
N PRO A 301 37.03 -1.00 -4.83
CA PRO A 301 37.83 -1.77 -3.89
C PRO A 301 36.90 -2.62 -3.02
N PRO A 302 37.26 -3.87 -2.73
CA PRO A 302 36.36 -4.85 -2.14
C PRO A 302 35.79 -4.25 -0.85
N PRO A 303 34.45 -4.17 -0.72
CA PRO A 303 33.86 -3.70 0.51
C PRO A 303 34.39 -4.59 1.62
N THR A 304 34.96 -3.98 2.65
CA THR A 304 35.38 -4.66 3.87
C THR A 304 34.26 -5.61 4.29
N ILE A 305 34.49 -6.90 4.08
CA ILE A 305 33.51 -7.95 4.36
C ILE A 305 33.44 -8.08 5.87
N MET A 306 32.64 -7.22 6.50
CA MET A 306 32.22 -7.36 7.87
C MET A 306 31.10 -8.40 7.88
N GLY A 307 31.50 -9.66 7.98
CA GLY A 307 30.55 -10.75 8.02
C GLY A 307 31.24 -12.10 7.84
N PRO A 308 30.61 -13.17 8.33
CA PRO A 308 31.13 -14.51 8.12
C PRO A 308 31.26 -14.86 6.64
N GLU A 309 32.32 -15.62 6.30
CA GLU A 309 32.59 -16.11 4.93
C GLU A 309 31.35 -16.76 4.31
N ILE A 310 31.10 -16.40 3.06
CA ILE A 310 30.01 -16.94 2.24
C ILE A 310 30.35 -18.40 1.90
N PRO A 311 29.38 -19.35 2.01
CA PRO A 311 29.59 -20.73 1.60
C PRO A 311 30.05 -20.86 0.14
N PRO A 312 30.82 -21.91 -0.23
CA PRO A 312 31.15 -22.18 -1.62
C PRO A 312 29.87 -22.21 -2.49
N ASP A 313 29.94 -21.65 -3.69
CA ASP A 313 28.84 -21.63 -4.68
C ASP A 313 27.63 -20.74 -4.33
N TRP A 314 27.81 -19.75 -3.47
CA TRP A 314 26.80 -18.73 -3.18
C TRP A 314 27.25 -17.36 -3.72
N TYR A 315 26.27 -16.55 -4.12
CA TYR A 315 26.50 -15.18 -4.59
C TYR A 315 25.68 -14.18 -3.76
N VAL A 316 26.11 -12.93 -3.71
CA VAL A 316 25.36 -11.84 -3.09
C VAL A 316 24.48 -11.21 -4.16
N ASP A 317 23.16 -11.17 -3.94
CA ASP A 317 22.25 -10.51 -4.87
C ASP A 317 22.36 -8.98 -4.80
N GLU A 318 21.74 -8.28 -5.74
CA GLU A 318 21.63 -6.81 -5.81
C GLU A 318 21.06 -6.15 -4.53
N HIS A 319 20.45 -6.91 -3.63
CA HIS A 319 19.94 -6.42 -2.34
C HIS A 319 20.91 -6.72 -1.19
N GLY A 320 22.15 -7.14 -1.47
CA GLY A 320 23.15 -7.51 -0.48
C GLY A 320 22.87 -8.85 0.22
N ARG A 321 21.98 -9.70 -0.32
CA ARG A 321 21.60 -10.96 0.32
C ARG A 321 22.33 -12.13 -0.32
N SER A 322 23.05 -12.90 0.49
CA SER A 322 23.68 -14.16 0.09
C SER A 322 22.63 -15.19 -0.34
N ARG A 323 22.72 -15.71 -1.56
CA ARG A 323 21.84 -16.74 -2.12
C ARG A 323 22.63 -17.92 -2.70
N PRO A 324 22.12 -19.16 -2.56
CA PRO A 324 22.68 -20.29 -3.28
C PRO A 324 22.47 -20.12 -4.80
N ILE A 325 23.39 -20.66 -5.61
CA ILE A 325 23.17 -20.85 -7.04
C ILE A 325 21.89 -21.68 -7.23
N GLN A 326 20.88 -21.10 -7.87
CA GLN A 326 19.65 -21.82 -8.18
C GLN A 326 19.93 -22.87 -9.25
N GLU A 327 19.30 -24.05 -9.14
CA GLU A 327 19.31 -25.04 -10.21
C GLU A 327 18.91 -24.39 -11.54
N ASP A 328 19.71 -24.68 -12.57
CA ASP A 328 19.64 -24.06 -13.89
C ASP A 328 18.22 -24.18 -14.52
N SER A 329 17.49 -25.25 -14.19
CA SER A 329 16.10 -25.49 -14.62
C SER A 329 15.11 -24.48 -14.05
N ILE A 330 15.21 -24.16 -12.75
CA ILE A 330 14.32 -23.21 -12.06
C ILE A 330 14.59 -21.79 -12.57
N ARG A 331 15.87 -21.43 -12.77
CA ARG A 331 16.24 -20.12 -13.32
C ARG A 331 15.67 -19.96 -14.74
N ARG A 332 15.88 -20.94 -15.62
CA ARG A 332 15.32 -20.92 -16.98
C ARG A 332 13.80 -20.82 -16.99
N ARG A 333 13.10 -21.55 -16.11
CA ARG A 333 11.64 -21.45 -15.99
C ARG A 333 11.18 -20.06 -15.54
N ARG A 334 11.90 -19.43 -14.60
CA ARG A 334 11.62 -18.05 -14.16
C ARG A 334 11.81 -17.03 -15.27
N GLU A 335 12.94 -17.11 -15.97
CA GLU A 335 13.24 -16.21 -17.10
C GLU A 335 12.20 -16.36 -18.22
N MET A 336 11.80 -17.60 -18.53
CA MET A 336 10.74 -17.87 -19.49
C MET A 336 9.40 -17.26 -19.06
N TYR A 337 9.01 -17.48 -17.80
CA TYR A 337 7.77 -16.94 -17.23
C TYR A 337 7.75 -15.41 -17.32
N LEU A 338 8.79 -14.72 -16.84
CA LEU A 338 8.85 -13.25 -16.85
C LEU A 338 8.80 -12.69 -18.28
N ARG A 339 9.48 -13.34 -19.23
CA ARG A 339 9.48 -12.94 -20.64
C ARG A 339 8.09 -13.07 -21.27
N LEU A 340 7.44 -14.21 -21.07
CA LEU A 340 6.12 -14.48 -21.64
C LEU A 340 5.03 -13.63 -20.97
N GLU A 341 5.08 -13.48 -19.64
CA GLU A 341 4.19 -12.61 -18.87
C GLU A 341 4.29 -11.16 -19.35
N PHE A 342 5.50 -10.61 -19.46
CA PHE A 342 5.70 -9.24 -19.95
C PHE A 342 5.11 -9.04 -21.34
N ARG A 343 5.36 -9.98 -22.26
CA ARG A 343 4.83 -9.93 -23.64
C ARG A 343 3.30 -9.99 -23.65
N ALA A 344 2.72 -10.90 -22.88
CA ALA A 344 1.27 -11.09 -22.80
C ALA A 344 0.57 -9.88 -22.16
N VAL A 345 1.12 -9.35 -21.06
CA VAL A 345 0.60 -8.14 -20.39
C VAL A 345 0.67 -6.94 -21.33
N LYS A 346 1.80 -6.71 -22.00
CA LYS A 346 1.92 -5.60 -22.94
C LYS A 346 0.99 -5.74 -24.13
N ALA A 347 0.77 -6.96 -24.64
CA ALA A 347 -0.20 -7.18 -25.70
C ALA A 347 -1.64 -6.94 -25.22
N TYR A 348 -2.00 -7.40 -24.02
CA TYR A 348 -3.29 -7.12 -23.41
C TYR A 348 -3.55 -5.62 -23.26
N GLU A 349 -2.57 -4.86 -22.76
CA GLU A 349 -2.65 -3.40 -22.59
C GLU A 349 -2.87 -2.65 -23.92
N THR A 350 -2.51 -3.24 -25.06
CA THR A 350 -2.82 -2.64 -26.39
C THR A 350 -4.26 -2.87 -26.86
N VAL A 351 -4.96 -3.86 -26.30
CA VAL A 351 -6.36 -4.20 -26.65
C VAL A 351 -7.34 -3.61 -25.63
N ILE A 352 -7.01 -3.73 -24.34
CA ILE A 352 -7.80 -3.24 -23.22
C ILE A 352 -7.05 -2.09 -22.57
N THR A 353 -7.52 -0.87 -22.80
CA THR A 353 -6.99 0.33 -22.15
C THR A 353 -7.82 0.66 -20.91
N VAL A 354 -7.25 0.44 -19.73
CA VAL A 354 -7.83 0.91 -18.47
C VAL A 354 -7.46 2.39 -18.32
N PRO A 355 -8.41 3.29 -17.99
CA PRO A 355 -8.08 4.67 -17.68
C PRO A 355 -7.00 4.71 -16.60
N GLU A 356 -5.89 5.41 -16.89
CA GLU A 356 -4.81 5.54 -15.92
C GLU A 356 -5.36 6.22 -14.66
N GLN A 357 -5.25 5.52 -13.53
CA GLN A 357 -5.47 6.14 -12.24
C GLN A 357 -4.29 7.09 -12.05
N LYS A 358 -4.57 8.41 -12.10
CA LYS A 358 -3.54 9.43 -11.93
C LYS A 358 -2.71 9.09 -10.70
N SER A 359 -1.39 9.19 -10.83
CA SER A 359 -0.46 9.09 -9.72
C SER A 359 -0.96 10.00 -8.60
N ASP A 360 -0.79 9.57 -7.34
CA ASP A 360 -1.22 10.35 -6.19
C ASP A 360 -0.62 11.77 -6.29
N PRO A 361 -1.43 12.83 -6.46
CA PRO A 361 -0.92 14.18 -6.66
C PRO A 361 -0.04 14.62 -5.49
N LEU A 362 -0.30 14.10 -4.27
CA LEU A 362 0.56 14.32 -3.12
C LEU A 362 1.92 13.65 -3.30
N GLN A 363 1.96 12.42 -3.81
CA GLN A 363 3.23 11.74 -4.08
C GLN A 363 4.04 12.50 -5.14
N GLU A 364 3.41 12.95 -6.21
CA GLU A 364 4.07 13.77 -7.25
C GLU A 364 4.56 15.11 -6.68
N GLN A 365 3.74 15.79 -5.88
CA GLN A 365 4.09 17.05 -5.23
C GLN A 365 5.23 16.86 -4.23
N LEU A 366 5.23 15.77 -3.47
CA LEU A 366 6.23 15.47 -2.45
C LEU A 366 7.57 15.09 -3.12
N VAL A 367 7.56 14.26 -4.15
CA VAL A 367 8.75 13.97 -4.97
C VAL A 367 9.30 15.24 -5.60
N SER A 368 8.43 16.10 -6.16
CA SER A 368 8.83 17.39 -6.75
C SER A 368 9.43 18.33 -5.71
N SER A 369 8.78 18.47 -4.55
CA SER A 369 9.27 19.23 -3.39
C SER A 369 10.65 18.77 -2.93
N MET A 370 10.86 17.45 -2.84
CA MET A 370 12.15 16.88 -2.44
C MET A 370 13.25 17.12 -3.48
N ASN A 371 12.91 17.01 -4.78
CA ASN A 371 13.84 17.35 -5.86
C ASN A 371 14.25 18.82 -5.80
N GLU A 372 13.29 19.72 -5.59
CA GLU A 372 13.55 21.15 -5.45
C GLU A 372 14.41 21.45 -4.21
N ALA A 373 14.16 20.78 -3.08
CA ALA A 373 14.98 20.92 -1.89
C ALA A 373 16.43 20.45 -2.13
N GLN A 374 16.64 19.36 -2.87
CA GLN A 374 17.99 18.90 -3.23
C GLN A 374 18.72 19.88 -4.17
N LEU A 375 18.00 20.48 -5.11
CA LEU A 375 18.54 21.51 -6.00
C LEU A 375 18.86 22.80 -5.24
N ALA A 376 18.06 23.16 -4.24
CA ALA A 376 18.34 24.29 -3.36
C ALA A 376 19.62 24.08 -2.54
N ILE A 377 19.83 22.88 -1.99
CA ILE A 377 21.08 22.52 -1.29
C ILE A 377 22.28 22.60 -2.25
N LEU A 378 22.12 22.14 -3.49
CA LEU A 378 23.16 22.27 -4.51
C LEU A 378 23.52 23.74 -4.79
N ALA A 379 22.51 24.60 -4.90
CA ALA A 379 22.71 26.03 -5.10
C ALA A 379 23.46 26.66 -3.93
N GLU A 380 23.07 26.36 -2.69
CA GLU A 380 23.74 26.85 -1.48
C GLU A 380 25.22 26.43 -1.45
N GLN A 381 25.52 25.16 -1.70
CA GLN A 381 26.89 24.63 -1.72
C GLN A 381 27.78 25.26 -2.79
N CYS A 382 27.23 25.47 -4.00
CA CYS A 382 27.96 26.11 -5.09
C CYS A 382 28.22 27.61 -4.84
N ASN A 383 27.44 28.24 -3.96
CA ASN A 383 27.61 29.64 -3.55
C ASN A 383 28.54 29.82 -2.34
N GLN A 384 29.04 28.74 -1.73
CA GLN A 384 30.02 28.82 -0.65
C GLN A 384 31.38 29.34 -1.15
N ASN A 385 32.20 29.88 -0.23
CA ASN A 385 33.54 30.37 -0.50
C ASN A 385 34.57 29.61 0.36
N PRO A 386 35.30 28.61 -0.18
CA PRO A 386 35.26 28.09 -1.56
C PRO A 386 34.03 27.22 -1.84
N PRO A 387 33.63 27.05 -3.12
CA PRO A 387 32.44 26.28 -3.49
C PRO A 387 32.61 24.79 -3.20
N ASP A 388 31.59 24.17 -2.59
CA ASP A 388 31.55 22.72 -2.38
C ASP A 388 30.90 22.04 -3.58
N LEU A 389 31.70 21.25 -4.30
CA LEU A 389 31.28 20.56 -5.53
C LEU A 389 30.96 19.08 -5.32
N GLN A 390 30.86 18.60 -4.07
CA GLN A 390 30.58 17.17 -3.81
C GLN A 390 29.25 16.71 -4.42
N ASN A 391 28.19 17.52 -4.30
CA ASN A 391 26.89 17.15 -4.85
C ASN A 391 26.86 17.23 -6.38
N VAL A 392 27.64 18.10 -7.02
CA VAL A 392 27.76 18.17 -8.48
C VAL A 392 28.17 16.80 -9.05
N HIS A 393 29.13 16.12 -8.43
CA HIS A 393 29.51 14.75 -8.80
C HIS A 393 28.34 13.77 -8.72
N ARG A 394 27.57 13.83 -7.63
CA ARG A 394 26.40 12.97 -7.44
C ARG A 394 25.34 13.23 -8.51
N PHE A 395 25.02 14.49 -8.80
CA PHE A 395 24.05 14.84 -9.83
C PHE A 395 24.54 14.46 -11.24
N LEU A 396 25.83 14.61 -11.55
CA LEU A 396 26.40 14.15 -12.82
C LEU A 396 26.25 12.64 -13.01
N LYS A 397 26.47 11.83 -11.97
CA LYS A 397 26.19 10.38 -12.04
C LYS A 397 24.73 10.09 -12.37
N LEU A 398 23.81 10.79 -11.71
CA LEU A 398 22.38 10.63 -11.97
C LEU A 398 22.00 11.05 -13.40
N ILE A 399 22.65 12.08 -13.95
CA ILE A 399 22.48 12.50 -15.35
C ILE A 399 22.99 11.42 -16.31
N ILE A 400 24.17 10.85 -16.08
CA ILE A 400 24.72 9.75 -16.88
C ILE A 400 23.76 8.56 -16.87
N GLU A 401 23.35 8.12 -15.69
CA GLU A 401 22.44 6.99 -15.51
C GLU A 401 21.09 7.26 -16.14
N GLY A 402 20.51 8.44 -15.90
CA GLY A 402 19.22 8.84 -16.47
C GLY A 402 19.24 8.89 -18.00
N LEU A 403 20.27 9.52 -18.58
CA LEU A 403 20.41 9.62 -20.03
C LEU A 403 20.58 8.24 -20.66
N LEU A 404 21.48 7.40 -20.12
CA LEU A 404 21.67 6.05 -20.63
C LEU A 404 20.40 5.22 -20.50
N ASN A 405 19.68 5.34 -19.38
CA ASN A 405 18.42 4.64 -19.15
C ASN A 405 17.31 5.04 -20.12
N ALA A 406 17.30 6.29 -20.61
CA ALA A 406 16.40 6.73 -21.67
C ALA A 406 16.66 6.05 -23.01
N LEU A 407 17.92 5.67 -23.31
CA LEU A 407 18.29 5.14 -24.61
C LEU A 407 17.92 3.65 -24.79
N PRO A 408 17.49 3.25 -26.01
CA PRO A 408 17.32 1.84 -26.35
C PRO A 408 18.63 1.06 -26.22
N ARG A 409 18.57 -0.22 -25.82
CA ARG A 409 19.75 -1.08 -25.58
C ARG A 409 20.80 -1.06 -26.71
N ARG A 410 20.34 -1.04 -27.96
CA ARG A 410 21.23 -1.04 -29.15
C ARG A 410 22.06 0.24 -29.29
N VAL A 411 21.50 1.37 -28.86
CA VAL A 411 22.17 2.69 -28.89
C VAL A 411 22.96 2.90 -27.62
N ARG A 412 22.43 2.44 -26.48
CA ARG A 412 23.05 2.55 -25.16
C ARG A 412 24.48 2.01 -25.16
N SER A 413 24.72 0.80 -25.67
CA SER A 413 26.06 0.21 -25.68
C SER A 413 27.10 1.03 -26.46
N ARG A 414 26.67 1.73 -27.52
CA ARG A 414 27.55 2.60 -28.30
C ARG A 414 27.78 3.95 -27.63
N ALA A 415 26.75 4.51 -27.02
CA ALA A 415 26.77 5.82 -26.39
C ALA A 415 27.37 5.80 -24.99
N GLU A 416 27.35 4.65 -24.31
CA GLU A 416 27.74 4.51 -22.91
C GLU A 416 29.18 4.91 -22.64
N GLN A 417 30.12 4.40 -23.44
CA GLN A 417 31.53 4.75 -23.29
C GLN A 417 31.75 6.25 -23.53
N GLU A 418 31.21 6.79 -24.62
CA GLU A 418 31.32 8.22 -24.96
C GLU A 418 30.76 9.12 -23.84
N ILE A 419 29.55 8.82 -23.37
CA ILE A 419 28.87 9.60 -22.32
C ILE A 419 29.65 9.53 -21.01
N ARG A 420 30.11 8.34 -20.60
CA ARG A 420 30.89 8.17 -19.36
C ARG A 420 32.25 8.87 -19.43
N ASP A 421 32.91 8.84 -20.59
CA ASP A 421 34.21 9.48 -20.78
C ASP A 421 34.09 11.02 -20.77
N VAL A 422 33.11 11.59 -21.47
CA VAL A 422 32.90 13.05 -21.55
C VAL A 422 32.44 13.61 -20.20
N LEU A 423 31.60 12.87 -19.46
CA LEU A 423 31.03 13.30 -18.18
C LEU A 423 31.80 12.76 -16.97
N ASP A 424 33.00 12.17 -17.15
CA ASP A 424 33.80 11.67 -16.03
C ASP A 424 34.19 12.82 -15.09
N TRP A 425 33.76 12.72 -13.84
CA TRP A 425 34.08 13.69 -12.79
C TRP A 425 35.58 13.94 -12.62
N ARG A 426 36.45 12.96 -12.89
CA ARG A 426 37.91 13.15 -12.81
C ARG A 426 38.44 14.12 -13.86
N ILE A 427 37.76 14.20 -15.01
CA ILE A 427 38.05 15.13 -16.10
C ILE A 427 37.36 16.46 -15.80
N VAL A 428 36.08 16.40 -15.47
CA VAL A 428 35.24 17.57 -15.15
C VAL A 428 35.76 18.37 -13.97
N ARG A 429 36.18 17.74 -12.87
CA ARG A 429 36.70 18.45 -11.69
C ARG A 429 37.92 19.31 -12.01
N ARG A 430 38.81 18.80 -12.87
CA ARG A 430 40.03 19.51 -13.30
C ARG A 430 39.70 20.76 -14.14
N SER A 431 38.61 20.74 -14.89
CA SER A 431 38.16 21.88 -15.69
C SER A 431 37.25 22.83 -14.89
N VAL A 432 36.29 22.31 -14.12
CA VAL A 432 35.27 23.10 -13.37
C VAL A 432 35.89 24.00 -12.30
N MET A 433 37.01 23.62 -11.67
CA MET A 433 37.67 24.46 -10.68
C MET A 433 38.11 25.84 -11.21
N GLY A 434 38.13 26.06 -12.53
CA GLY A 434 38.58 27.32 -13.13
C GLY A 434 37.52 28.21 -13.80
N SER A 435 36.31 27.72 -14.12
CA SER A 435 35.34 28.54 -14.88
C SER A 435 33.90 27.97 -14.87
N PRO A 436 32.86 28.81 -14.62
CA PRO A 436 31.45 28.48 -14.84
C PRO A 436 31.15 27.93 -16.25
N GLY A 437 31.94 28.36 -17.25
CA GLY A 437 31.80 27.94 -18.65
C GLY A 437 31.89 26.44 -18.88
N ASN A 438 32.49 25.68 -17.95
CA ASN A 438 32.59 24.22 -18.08
C ASN A 438 31.28 23.50 -17.72
N ILE A 439 30.52 24.00 -16.74
CA ILE A 439 29.17 23.46 -16.45
C ILE A 439 28.25 23.75 -17.63
N ALA A 440 28.36 24.94 -18.22
CA ALA A 440 27.68 25.30 -19.46
C ALA A 440 28.02 24.34 -20.61
N ALA A 441 29.31 24.00 -20.80
CA ALA A 441 29.73 23.05 -21.82
C ALA A 441 29.17 21.63 -21.58
N LEU A 442 29.15 21.16 -20.33
CA LEU A 442 28.56 19.86 -19.95
C LEU A 442 27.06 19.82 -20.20
N MET A 443 26.35 20.86 -19.74
CA MET A 443 24.92 20.99 -19.97
C MET A 443 24.60 21.01 -21.47
N ARG A 444 25.35 21.76 -22.26
CA ARG A 444 25.21 21.78 -23.72
C ARG A 444 25.46 20.41 -24.35
N TYR A 445 26.44 19.64 -23.85
CA TYR A 445 26.68 18.28 -24.33
C TYR A 445 25.50 17.35 -24.01
N VAL A 446 25.03 17.34 -22.76
CA VAL A 446 23.89 16.50 -22.34
C VAL A 446 22.64 16.87 -23.11
N MET A 447 22.32 18.16 -23.19
CA MET A 447 21.15 18.65 -23.95
C MET A 447 21.30 18.38 -25.45
N GLY A 448 22.51 18.46 -25.99
CA GLY A 448 22.82 18.05 -27.36
C GLY A 448 22.52 16.58 -27.60
N LYS A 449 22.91 15.69 -26.67
CA LYS A 449 22.55 14.26 -26.73
C LYS A 449 21.05 14.03 -26.57
N VAL A 450 20.37 14.80 -25.72
CA VAL A 450 18.91 14.73 -25.60
C VAL A 450 18.24 15.13 -26.92
N ALA A 451 18.72 16.18 -27.59
CA ALA A 451 18.22 16.60 -28.90
C ALA A 451 18.56 15.59 -30.01
N GLU A 452 19.77 15.00 -29.98
CA GLU A 452 20.24 13.99 -30.94
C GLU A 452 19.38 12.71 -30.88
N TYR A 453 19.05 12.25 -29.67
CA TYR A 453 18.29 11.02 -29.46
C TYR A 453 16.77 11.22 -29.33
N GLY A 454 16.32 12.48 -29.22
CA GLY A 454 14.93 12.85 -29.07
C GLY A 454 14.17 12.95 -30.39
N ALA A 455 12.92 13.41 -30.30
CA ALA A 455 12.11 13.67 -31.48
C ALA A 455 12.66 14.89 -32.26
N PRO A 456 12.85 14.80 -33.59
CA PRO A 456 13.35 15.92 -34.40
C PRO A 456 12.53 17.21 -34.25
N ALA A 457 11.22 17.08 -34.03
CA ALA A 457 10.31 18.20 -33.82
C ALA A 457 10.62 19.04 -32.57
N LYS A 458 11.22 18.43 -31.53
CA LYS A 458 11.58 19.10 -30.27
C LYS A 458 13.07 19.48 -30.20
N ALA A 459 13.88 19.07 -31.17
CA ALA A 459 15.33 19.26 -31.13
C ALA A 459 15.70 20.76 -31.12
N GLU A 460 15.04 21.58 -31.95
CA GLU A 460 15.26 23.03 -31.98
C GLU A 460 14.89 23.70 -30.64
N GLU A 461 13.75 23.33 -30.05
CA GLU A 461 13.31 23.84 -28.75
C GLU A 461 14.29 23.44 -27.64
N THR A 462 14.75 22.19 -27.63
CA THR A 462 15.70 21.66 -26.64
C THR A 462 17.04 22.38 -26.71
N LEU A 463 17.56 22.60 -27.93
CA LEU A 463 18.82 23.32 -28.15
C LEU A 463 18.68 24.80 -27.81
N LYS A 464 17.52 25.42 -28.07
CA LYS A 464 17.25 26.80 -27.67
C LYS A 464 17.24 26.97 -26.15
N LEU A 465 16.58 26.07 -25.42
CA LEU A 465 16.60 26.04 -23.96
C LEU A 465 18.02 25.88 -23.41
N ALA A 466 18.83 25.03 -24.04
CA ALA A 466 20.23 24.86 -23.67
C ALA A 466 21.05 26.15 -23.91
N GLU A 467 20.79 26.87 -24.99
CA GLU A 467 21.49 28.11 -25.30
C GLU A 467 21.10 29.26 -24.36
N ASP A 468 19.84 29.34 -23.95
CA ASP A 468 19.40 30.34 -22.97
C ASP A 468 19.98 30.05 -21.58
N MET A 469 19.96 28.79 -21.13
CA MET A 469 20.61 28.39 -19.87
C MET A 469 22.13 28.55 -19.90
N ARG A 470 22.77 28.42 -21.07
CA ARG A 470 24.21 28.67 -21.24
C ARG A 470 24.55 30.12 -20.91
N LYS A 471 23.74 31.07 -21.42
CA LYS A 471 23.91 32.49 -21.12
C LYS A 471 23.80 32.72 -19.62
N ASP A 472 22.77 32.16 -18.96
CA ASP A 472 22.57 32.31 -17.52
C ASP A 472 23.77 31.80 -16.69
N LEU A 473 24.37 30.68 -17.09
CA LEU A 473 25.58 30.13 -16.46
C LEU A 473 26.83 30.97 -16.70
N GLU A 474 26.98 31.56 -17.88
CA GLU A 474 28.13 32.42 -18.23
C GLU A 474 28.04 33.81 -17.58
N THR A 475 26.83 34.35 -17.46
CA THR A 475 26.56 35.62 -16.78
C THR A 475 26.38 35.47 -15.27
N CYS A 476 26.33 34.24 -14.76
CA CYS A 476 26.06 33.90 -13.36
C CYS A 476 24.77 34.56 -12.83
N THR A 477 23.70 34.55 -13.61
CA THR A 477 22.42 35.19 -13.27
C THR A 477 21.40 34.15 -12.80
N PRO A 478 20.75 34.32 -11.63
CA PRO A 478 20.91 35.38 -10.62
C PRO A 478 22.16 35.25 -9.74
N ASP A 479 22.67 34.04 -9.55
CA ASP A 479 23.92 33.71 -8.88
C ASP A 479 24.44 32.37 -9.42
N LEU A 480 25.72 32.03 -9.14
CA LEU A 480 26.34 30.82 -9.69
C LEU A 480 25.60 29.55 -9.26
N GLY A 481 25.30 29.40 -7.98
CA GLY A 481 24.65 28.19 -7.46
C GLY A 481 23.25 27.98 -8.01
N THR A 482 22.44 29.04 -8.09
CA THR A 482 21.10 28.99 -8.68
C THR A 482 21.16 28.66 -10.16
N ALA A 483 22.10 29.24 -10.92
CA ALA A 483 22.28 28.92 -12.34
C ALA A 483 22.68 27.45 -12.54
N VAL A 484 23.59 26.93 -11.72
CA VAL A 484 23.98 25.51 -11.73
C VAL A 484 22.81 24.59 -11.39
N ALA A 485 22.03 24.91 -10.35
CA ALA A 485 20.85 24.15 -9.97
C ALA A 485 19.78 24.16 -11.09
N ASN A 486 19.56 25.31 -11.72
CA ASN A 486 18.65 25.44 -12.87
C ASN A 486 19.11 24.60 -14.07
N ALA A 487 20.41 24.55 -14.34
CA ALA A 487 20.97 23.71 -15.39
C ALA A 487 20.72 22.22 -15.12
N PHE A 488 20.93 21.75 -13.88
CA PHE A 488 20.61 20.37 -13.51
C PHE A 488 19.11 20.08 -13.61
N ARG A 489 18.25 21.00 -13.14
CA ARG A 489 16.79 20.88 -13.29
C ARG A 489 16.39 20.69 -14.75
N LEU A 490 16.95 21.51 -15.64
CA LEU A 490 16.69 21.44 -17.07
C LEU A 490 17.17 20.10 -17.68
N MET A 491 18.37 19.64 -17.32
CA MET A 491 18.86 18.35 -17.81
C MET A 491 18.01 17.18 -17.32
N PHE A 492 17.61 17.14 -16.04
CA PHE A 492 16.76 16.07 -15.50
C PHE A 492 15.38 16.04 -16.17
N THR A 493 14.74 17.20 -16.31
CA THR A 493 13.43 17.32 -16.96
C THR A 493 13.50 16.88 -18.43
N SER A 494 14.56 17.28 -19.15
CA SER A 494 14.75 16.93 -20.56
C SER A 494 15.07 15.44 -20.76
N ILE A 495 15.88 14.84 -19.89
CA ILE A 495 16.16 13.39 -19.89
C ILE A 495 14.88 12.59 -19.58
N ARG A 496 14.08 13.05 -18.61
CA ARG A 496 12.80 12.41 -18.29
C ARG A 496 11.86 12.46 -19.49
N GLN A 497 11.72 13.63 -20.11
CA GLN A 497 10.90 13.79 -21.32
C GLN A 497 11.39 12.88 -22.45
N LEU A 498 12.71 12.78 -22.65
CA LEU A 498 13.30 11.87 -23.63
C LEU A 498 12.93 10.40 -23.34
N HIS A 499 13.04 9.97 -22.09
CA HIS A 499 12.68 8.62 -21.68
C HIS A 499 11.19 8.33 -21.96
N GLU A 500 10.30 9.26 -21.61
CA GLU A 500 8.87 9.15 -21.87
C GLU A 500 8.56 9.11 -23.38
N ASP A 501 9.17 9.99 -24.16
CA ASP A 501 9.00 10.07 -25.62
C ASP A 501 9.49 8.78 -26.32
N ILE A 502 10.67 8.28 -25.95
CA ILE A 502 11.22 7.02 -26.50
C ILE A 502 10.33 5.85 -26.13
N ALA A 503 9.84 5.78 -24.90
CA ALA A 503 8.94 4.72 -24.45
C ALA A 503 7.61 4.74 -25.22
N GLN A 504 6.99 5.92 -25.36
CA GLN A 504 5.76 6.11 -26.12
C GLN A 504 5.96 5.77 -27.61
N TYR A 505 7.01 6.28 -28.24
CA TYR A 505 7.30 6.00 -29.65
C TYR A 505 7.57 4.51 -29.90
N SER A 506 8.38 3.89 -29.04
CA SER A 506 8.67 2.45 -29.13
C SER A 506 7.39 1.64 -29.00
N LEU A 507 6.50 2.01 -28.08
CA LEU A 507 5.20 1.37 -27.89
C LEU A 507 4.31 1.57 -29.11
N LEU A 508 4.24 2.78 -29.67
CA LEU A 508 3.46 3.06 -30.89
C LEU A 508 3.90 2.18 -32.06
N PHE A 509 5.21 2.05 -32.29
CA PHE A 509 5.77 1.26 -33.39
C PHE A 509 5.41 -0.23 -33.29
N ILE A 510 5.45 -0.80 -32.07
CA ILE A 510 5.14 -2.21 -31.86
C ILE A 510 3.65 -2.46 -31.54
N SER A 511 2.86 -1.41 -31.26
CA SER A 511 1.48 -1.53 -30.75
C SER A 511 0.57 -2.29 -31.70
N GLN A 512 0.68 -2.05 -33.01
CA GLN A 512 -0.15 -2.74 -34.00
C GLN A 512 0.20 -4.23 -34.09
N GLN A 513 1.49 -4.57 -34.01
CA GLN A 513 1.95 -5.95 -34.00
C GLN A 513 1.55 -6.66 -32.71
N LEU A 514 1.67 -5.99 -31.56
CA LEU A 514 1.22 -6.50 -30.27
C LEU A 514 -0.29 -6.75 -30.28
N ARG A 515 -1.09 -5.79 -30.75
CA ARG A 515 -2.55 -5.89 -30.85
C ARG A 515 -2.97 -7.03 -31.77
N GLY A 516 -2.36 -7.12 -32.96
CA GLY A 516 -2.66 -8.17 -33.94
C GLY A 516 -2.30 -9.58 -33.45
N ASN A 517 -1.32 -9.71 -32.55
CA ASN A 517 -0.87 -10.99 -32.00
C ASN A 517 -1.29 -11.20 -30.53
N ALA A 518 -2.16 -10.35 -29.97
CA ALA A 518 -2.45 -10.36 -28.54
C ALA A 518 -3.01 -11.70 -28.06
N VAL A 519 -3.99 -12.24 -28.80
CA VAL A 519 -4.58 -13.55 -28.51
C VAL A 519 -3.52 -14.65 -28.51
N THR A 520 -2.61 -14.65 -29.48
CA THR A 520 -1.54 -15.63 -29.57
C THR A 520 -0.58 -15.55 -28.40
N TYR A 521 -0.10 -14.36 -28.04
CA TYR A 521 0.86 -14.20 -26.94
C TYR A 521 0.26 -14.51 -25.58
N ILE A 522 -1.00 -14.16 -25.37
CA ILE A 522 -1.71 -14.45 -24.13
C ILE A 522 -1.97 -15.96 -24.00
N ARG A 523 -2.44 -16.63 -25.07
CA ARG A 523 -2.64 -18.08 -25.05
C ARG A 523 -1.33 -18.85 -24.87
N GLU A 524 -0.24 -18.41 -25.52
CA GLU A 524 1.11 -18.94 -25.31
C GLU A 524 1.50 -18.88 -23.84
N PHE A 525 1.30 -17.72 -23.18
CA PHE A 525 1.55 -17.59 -21.76
C PHE A 525 0.67 -18.54 -20.92
N ILE A 526 -0.64 -18.60 -21.16
CA ILE A 526 -1.54 -19.46 -20.38
C ILE A 526 -1.11 -20.92 -20.51
N THR A 527 -0.82 -21.40 -21.73
CA THR A 527 -0.44 -22.79 -21.98
C THR A 527 0.93 -23.15 -21.40
N GLU A 528 1.92 -22.27 -21.51
CA GLU A 528 3.30 -22.56 -21.09
C GLU A 528 3.58 -22.25 -19.60
N CYS A 529 2.86 -21.30 -19.01
CA CYS A 529 3.18 -20.73 -17.70
C CYS A 529 2.15 -21.02 -16.61
N LEU A 530 0.87 -21.16 -16.95
CA LEU A 530 -0.16 -21.51 -15.96
C LEU A 530 -0.28 -23.03 -15.80
N PRO A 531 -0.83 -23.53 -14.67
CA PRO A 531 -1.15 -24.93 -14.50
C PRO A 531 -2.13 -25.42 -15.56
N LYS A 532 -2.34 -26.74 -15.61
CA LYS A 532 -3.43 -27.31 -16.40
C LYS A 532 -4.78 -26.91 -15.83
N VAL A 533 -5.82 -26.90 -16.67
CA VAL A 533 -7.15 -26.39 -16.34
C VAL A 533 -7.80 -27.16 -15.18
N ASP A 534 -7.54 -28.46 -15.06
CA ASP A 534 -7.95 -29.32 -13.94
C ASP A 534 -7.41 -28.85 -12.57
N GLN A 535 -6.34 -28.07 -12.57
CA GLN A 535 -5.71 -27.51 -11.36
C GLN A 535 -6.14 -26.06 -11.08
N TRP A 536 -7.02 -25.47 -11.90
CA TRP A 536 -7.51 -24.09 -11.69
C TRP A 536 -8.64 -24.05 -10.67
N GLU A 537 -8.36 -24.52 -9.44
CA GLU A 537 -9.35 -24.70 -8.38
C GLU A 537 -10.17 -23.43 -8.13
N SER A 538 -9.54 -22.25 -8.09
CA SER A 538 -10.26 -20.99 -7.82
C SER A 538 -11.26 -20.65 -8.93
N SER A 539 -10.86 -20.84 -10.18
CA SER A 539 -11.69 -20.60 -11.35
C SER A 539 -12.78 -21.66 -11.51
N LEU A 540 -12.48 -22.94 -11.27
CA LEU A 540 -13.48 -24.03 -11.30
C LEU A 540 -14.54 -23.81 -10.23
N THR A 541 -14.14 -23.51 -8.98
CA THR A 541 -15.09 -23.20 -7.89
C THR A 541 -15.94 -21.97 -8.23
N PHE A 542 -15.33 -20.92 -8.79
CA PHE A 542 -16.05 -19.73 -9.22
C PHE A 542 -17.09 -20.05 -10.31
N ILE A 543 -16.72 -20.77 -11.36
CA ILE A 543 -17.66 -21.14 -12.42
C ILE A 543 -18.78 -22.03 -11.87
N ARG A 544 -18.47 -23.06 -11.06
CA ARG A 544 -19.48 -23.93 -10.45
C ARG A 544 -20.50 -23.16 -9.63
N ARG A 545 -20.06 -22.13 -8.89
CA ARG A 545 -20.93 -21.26 -8.09
C ARG A 545 -21.98 -20.55 -8.94
N TYR A 546 -21.62 -20.07 -10.13
CA TYR A 546 -22.51 -19.26 -10.96
C TYR A 546 -23.18 -20.03 -12.10
N LEU A 547 -22.65 -21.17 -12.54
CA LEU A 547 -23.16 -21.92 -13.70
C LEU A 547 -24.64 -22.29 -13.57
N ASN A 548 -25.06 -22.60 -12.34
CA ASN A 548 -26.43 -22.97 -11.99
C ASN A 548 -27.21 -21.84 -11.27
N ASP A 549 -26.67 -20.62 -11.20
CA ASP A 549 -27.39 -19.44 -10.68
C ASP A 549 -28.64 -19.17 -11.53
N GLU A 550 -29.76 -18.86 -10.88
CA GLU A 550 -31.03 -18.56 -11.54
C GLU A 550 -30.91 -17.37 -12.51
N ARG A 551 -30.08 -16.37 -12.16
CA ARG A 551 -29.78 -15.22 -13.05
C ARG A 551 -29.11 -15.69 -14.34
N VAL A 552 -28.20 -16.64 -14.24
CA VAL A 552 -27.46 -17.20 -15.38
C VAL A 552 -28.37 -18.04 -16.27
N LYS A 553 -29.24 -18.88 -15.68
CA LYS A 553 -30.23 -19.66 -16.44
C LYS A 553 -31.23 -18.77 -17.17
N ALA A 554 -31.73 -17.73 -16.50
CA ALA A 554 -32.64 -16.77 -17.10
C ALA A 554 -31.97 -16.02 -18.25
N TRP A 555 -30.74 -15.53 -18.05
CA TRP A 555 -29.99 -14.84 -19.07
C TRP A 555 -29.62 -15.73 -20.26
N ALA A 556 -29.18 -16.97 -20.03
CA ALA A 556 -28.80 -17.89 -21.10
C ALA A 556 -29.95 -18.24 -22.07
N ASN A 557 -31.19 -18.05 -21.64
CA ASN A 557 -32.41 -18.21 -22.45
C ASN A 557 -32.97 -16.89 -22.99
N SER A 558 -32.36 -15.76 -22.66
CA SER A 558 -32.78 -14.44 -23.15
C SER A 558 -32.46 -14.26 -24.63
N SER A 559 -33.24 -13.41 -25.31
CA SER A 559 -32.97 -13.02 -26.70
C SER A 559 -31.60 -12.37 -26.88
N VAL A 560 -31.11 -11.65 -25.87
CA VAL A 560 -29.78 -11.02 -25.88
C VAL A 560 -28.68 -12.08 -25.93
N ALA A 561 -28.74 -13.10 -25.07
CA ALA A 561 -27.77 -14.18 -25.08
C ALA A 561 -27.82 -14.99 -26.39
N ILE A 562 -29.02 -15.24 -26.92
CA ILE A 562 -29.22 -15.99 -28.17
C ILE A 562 -28.71 -15.20 -29.38
N SER A 563 -28.99 -13.90 -29.45
CA SER A 563 -28.57 -13.04 -30.57
C SER A 563 -27.07 -12.73 -30.55
N ALA A 564 -26.49 -12.56 -29.36
CA ALA A 564 -25.07 -12.27 -29.22
C ALA A 564 -24.18 -13.49 -29.54
N THR A 565 -24.72 -14.72 -29.57
CA THR A 565 -23.91 -15.94 -29.60
C THR A 565 -24.49 -17.02 -30.54
N ALA A 566 -23.77 -17.35 -31.62
CA ALA A 566 -24.02 -18.54 -32.44
C ALA A 566 -23.47 -19.82 -31.76
N VAL A 567 -23.90 -20.08 -30.53
CA VAL A 567 -23.17 -20.91 -29.55
C VAL A 567 -24.12 -21.89 -28.82
N THR A 568 -23.58 -22.99 -28.28
CA THR A 568 -24.33 -24.02 -27.53
C THR A 568 -24.88 -23.51 -26.19
N GLU A 569 -25.92 -24.16 -25.65
CA GLU A 569 -26.52 -23.77 -24.37
C GLU A 569 -25.50 -23.79 -23.20
N ALA A 570 -24.61 -24.78 -23.16
CA ALA A 570 -23.59 -24.89 -22.12
C ALA A 570 -22.59 -23.71 -22.16
N GLU A 571 -22.13 -23.33 -23.36
CA GLU A 571 -21.26 -22.16 -23.51
C GLU A 571 -22.01 -20.86 -23.19
N ARG A 572 -23.33 -20.75 -23.48
CA ARG A 572 -24.14 -19.61 -23.01
C ARG A 572 -24.21 -19.54 -21.49
N LYS A 573 -24.48 -20.67 -20.81
CA LYS A 573 -24.46 -20.71 -19.34
C LYS A 573 -23.11 -20.30 -18.77
N LEU A 574 -22.01 -20.74 -19.37
CA LEU A 574 -20.67 -20.34 -18.94
C LEU A 574 -20.42 -18.83 -19.11
N ARG A 575 -20.80 -18.25 -20.24
CA ARG A 575 -20.71 -16.79 -20.44
C ARG A 575 -21.54 -16.03 -19.42
N GLY A 576 -22.74 -16.53 -19.10
CA GLY A 576 -23.57 -15.95 -18.05
C GLY A 576 -22.89 -16.04 -16.69
N ALA A 577 -22.27 -17.18 -16.37
CA ALA A 577 -21.51 -17.36 -15.13
C ALA A 577 -20.35 -16.36 -15.02
N LEU A 578 -19.60 -16.11 -16.11
CA LEU A 578 -18.56 -15.09 -16.16
C LEU A 578 -19.13 -13.69 -15.98
N LEU A 579 -20.23 -13.35 -16.67
CA LEU A 579 -20.88 -12.04 -16.59
C LEU A 579 -21.37 -11.72 -15.16
N TYR A 580 -22.22 -12.59 -14.61
CA TYR A 580 -22.80 -12.38 -13.29
C TYR A 580 -21.78 -12.53 -12.18
N GLY A 581 -20.82 -13.44 -12.34
CA GLY A 581 -19.70 -13.54 -11.43
C GLY A 581 -18.82 -12.28 -11.45
N PHE A 582 -18.59 -11.67 -12.60
CA PHE A 582 -17.86 -10.39 -12.70
C PHE A 582 -18.64 -9.26 -12.02
N LEU A 583 -19.96 -9.18 -12.22
CA LEU A 583 -20.83 -8.21 -11.53
C LEU A 583 -20.75 -8.36 -10.01
N ASP A 584 -20.79 -9.60 -9.51
CA ASP A 584 -20.73 -9.88 -8.08
C ASP A 584 -19.34 -9.61 -7.47
N ILE A 585 -18.25 -9.78 -8.24
CA ILE A 585 -16.89 -9.40 -7.80
C ILE A 585 -16.76 -7.88 -7.60
N MET A 586 -17.47 -7.08 -8.40
CA MET A 586 -17.44 -5.62 -8.26
C MET A 586 -18.16 -5.13 -6.99
N ARG A 587 -19.08 -5.96 -6.45
CA ARG A 587 -19.84 -5.65 -5.25
C ARG A 587 -18.94 -5.56 -4.02
N SER A 588 -19.20 -4.58 -3.17
CA SER A 588 -18.57 -4.39 -1.87
C SER A 588 -19.58 -4.38 -0.72
N GLY A 589 -20.87 -4.19 -1.03
CA GLY A 589 -21.97 -4.22 -0.09
C GLY A 589 -22.13 -5.58 0.59
N GLY A 590 -22.24 -5.56 1.91
CA GLY A 590 -22.36 -6.76 2.75
C GLY A 590 -21.07 -7.58 2.88
N LEU A 591 -19.95 -7.13 2.29
CA LEU A 591 -18.66 -7.78 2.41
C LEU A 591 -17.76 -7.02 3.39
N GLN A 592 -17.05 -7.79 4.22
CA GLN A 592 -15.96 -7.26 5.04
C GLN A 592 -14.76 -6.95 4.13
N VAL A 593 -14.02 -5.90 4.45
CA VAL A 593 -12.84 -5.46 3.67
C VAL A 593 -11.82 -6.59 3.47
N ASN A 594 -11.67 -7.46 4.47
CA ASN A 594 -10.74 -8.60 4.43
C ASN A 594 -11.14 -9.67 3.41
N ASP A 595 -12.44 -9.89 3.22
CA ASP A 595 -12.98 -11.04 2.49
C ASP A 595 -13.35 -10.70 1.04
N ARG A 596 -13.29 -9.42 0.66
CA ARG A 596 -13.70 -8.89 -0.66
C ARG A 596 -13.11 -9.66 -1.84
N TRP A 597 -11.86 -10.12 -1.73
CA TRP A 597 -11.11 -10.74 -2.83
C TRP A 597 -10.82 -12.23 -2.61
N HIS A 598 -11.43 -12.86 -1.59
CA HIS A 598 -11.12 -14.24 -1.22
C HIS A 598 -11.43 -15.25 -2.34
N ASP A 599 -12.56 -15.03 -3.03
CA ASP A 599 -13.09 -15.90 -4.07
C ASP A 599 -12.73 -15.45 -5.50
N TYR A 600 -11.69 -14.62 -5.66
CA TYR A 600 -11.31 -14.08 -6.97
C TYR A 600 -10.82 -15.20 -7.92
N PRO A 601 -11.46 -15.42 -9.10
CA PRO A 601 -11.09 -16.46 -10.06
C PRO A 601 -9.81 -16.07 -10.78
N THR A 602 -8.72 -16.56 -10.22
CA THR A 602 -7.41 -16.03 -10.45
C THR A 602 -6.89 -16.32 -11.86
N GLU A 603 -7.21 -17.49 -12.39
CA GLU A 603 -6.71 -17.96 -13.68
C GLU A 603 -7.55 -17.39 -14.84
N CYS A 604 -8.89 -17.40 -14.71
CA CYS A 604 -9.82 -16.85 -15.71
C CYS A 604 -9.74 -15.33 -15.89
N PHE A 605 -9.44 -14.59 -14.82
CA PHE A 605 -9.31 -13.13 -14.83
C PHE A 605 -7.88 -12.68 -14.51
N TYR A 606 -6.90 -13.45 -14.98
CA TYR A 606 -5.49 -13.17 -14.72
C TYR A 606 -5.09 -11.78 -15.23
N PHE A 607 -5.45 -11.46 -16.49
CA PHE A 607 -5.12 -10.19 -17.14
C PHE A 607 -6.10 -9.07 -16.75
N GLU A 608 -7.34 -9.43 -16.44
CA GLU A 608 -8.43 -8.52 -16.07
C GLU A 608 -8.26 -7.92 -14.68
N LYS A 609 -7.27 -8.33 -13.89
CA LYS A 609 -7.07 -7.87 -12.51
C LYS A 609 -7.11 -6.34 -12.36
N LYS A 610 -6.39 -5.60 -13.24
CA LYS A 610 -6.40 -4.13 -13.22
C LYS A 610 -7.79 -3.58 -13.54
N VAL A 611 -8.48 -4.16 -14.52
CA VAL A 611 -9.84 -3.80 -14.91
C VAL A 611 -10.81 -4.03 -13.76
N VAL A 612 -10.77 -5.21 -13.13
CA VAL A 612 -11.67 -5.58 -12.04
C VAL A 612 -11.53 -4.60 -10.88
N PHE A 613 -10.30 -4.27 -10.47
CA PHE A 613 -10.08 -3.30 -9.41
C PHE A 613 -10.56 -1.90 -9.78
N PHE A 614 -10.24 -1.44 -11.00
CA PHE A 614 -10.73 -0.18 -11.51
C PHE A 614 -12.27 -0.13 -11.51
N ALA A 615 -12.92 -1.20 -11.99
CA ALA A 615 -14.36 -1.31 -12.06
C ALA A 615 -15.01 -1.34 -10.68
N ALA A 616 -14.46 -2.13 -9.75
CA ALA A 616 -14.93 -2.23 -8.38
C ALA A 616 -14.77 -0.91 -7.60
N ASN A 617 -13.65 -0.20 -7.80
CA ASN A 617 -13.45 1.14 -7.25
C ASN A 617 -14.43 2.13 -7.86
N THR A 618 -14.63 2.09 -9.17
CA THR A 618 -15.59 2.96 -9.87
C THR A 618 -17.03 2.70 -9.39
N VAL A 619 -17.43 1.45 -9.17
CA VAL A 619 -18.74 1.10 -8.60
C VAL A 619 -18.89 1.68 -7.19
N GLN A 620 -17.87 1.51 -6.34
CA GLN A 620 -17.86 2.05 -4.99
C GLN A 620 -17.92 3.60 -4.99
N GLU A 621 -17.07 4.26 -5.77
CA GLU A 621 -17.05 5.72 -5.93
C GLU A 621 -18.42 6.25 -6.39
N ASN A 622 -19.01 5.66 -7.43
CA ASN A 622 -20.32 6.11 -7.93
C ASN A 622 -21.44 5.85 -6.90
N SER A 623 -21.35 4.77 -6.12
CA SER A 623 -22.30 4.49 -5.03
C SER A 623 -22.19 5.54 -3.92
N LEU A 624 -20.97 5.90 -3.52
CA LEU A 624 -20.72 6.96 -2.54
C LEU A 624 -21.16 8.34 -3.05
N LEU A 625 -20.87 8.67 -4.31
CA LEU A 625 -21.28 9.93 -4.94
C LEU A 625 -22.81 10.06 -4.99
N LEU A 626 -23.52 8.98 -5.35
CA LEU A 626 -24.98 8.98 -5.36
C LEU A 626 -25.57 9.18 -3.95
N LEU A 627 -25.01 8.50 -2.96
CA LEU A 627 -25.45 8.58 -1.58
C LEU A 627 -25.21 10.00 -1.04
N LEU A 628 -23.99 10.54 -1.19
CA LEU A 628 -23.63 11.88 -0.75
C LEU A 628 -24.47 12.96 -1.46
N SER A 629 -24.62 12.85 -2.78
CA SER A 629 -25.43 13.81 -3.55
C SER A 629 -26.90 13.77 -3.14
N GLY A 630 -27.45 12.57 -2.92
CA GLY A 630 -28.82 12.39 -2.44
C GLY A 630 -29.03 13.01 -1.06
N SER A 631 -28.07 12.84 -0.16
CA SER A 631 -28.10 13.38 1.20
C SER A 631 -27.95 14.91 1.25
N ILE A 632 -27.05 15.47 0.44
CA ILE A 632 -26.94 16.93 0.30
C ILE A 632 -28.23 17.49 -0.30
N ALA A 633 -28.81 16.81 -1.30
CA ALA A 633 -30.08 17.23 -1.89
C ALA A 633 -31.21 17.28 -0.86
N THR A 634 -31.28 16.31 0.06
CA THR A 634 -32.29 16.31 1.14
C THR A 634 -32.05 17.47 2.10
N VAL A 635 -30.83 17.66 2.59
CA VAL A 635 -30.49 18.74 3.54
C VAL A 635 -30.80 20.11 2.94
N LEU A 636 -30.41 20.35 1.68
CA LEU A 636 -30.67 21.63 1.02
C LEU A 636 -32.15 21.86 0.74
N ARG A 637 -32.91 20.81 0.41
CA ARG A 637 -34.36 20.93 0.21
C ARG A 637 -35.09 21.22 1.52
N ASP A 638 -34.67 20.59 2.62
CA ASP A 638 -35.23 20.84 3.94
C ASP A 638 -34.95 22.28 4.41
N LYS A 639 -33.83 22.87 3.98
CA LYS A 639 -33.50 24.30 4.14
C LYS A 639 -34.35 25.23 3.24
N GLY A 640 -35.16 24.70 2.34
CA GLY A 640 -36.00 25.47 1.42
C GLY A 640 -35.30 25.91 0.13
N VAL A 641 -34.17 25.30 -0.25
CA VAL A 641 -33.49 25.62 -1.51
C VAL A 641 -34.24 25.00 -2.70
N ASP A 642 -34.49 25.81 -3.72
CA ASP A 642 -35.16 25.37 -4.96
C ASP A 642 -34.44 24.21 -5.63
N SER A 643 -35.22 23.26 -6.18
CA SER A 643 -34.67 22.04 -6.79
C SER A 643 -33.71 22.31 -7.95
N ARG A 644 -33.90 23.41 -8.70
CA ARG A 644 -32.97 23.83 -9.76
C ARG A 644 -31.62 24.24 -9.18
N VAL A 645 -31.64 25.05 -8.12
CA VAL A 645 -30.45 25.51 -7.41
C VAL A 645 -29.71 24.35 -6.77
N VAL A 646 -30.43 23.41 -6.14
CA VAL A 646 -29.84 22.16 -5.61
C VAL A 646 -29.14 21.38 -6.72
N SER A 647 -29.77 21.21 -7.89
CA SER A 647 -29.14 20.49 -8.99
C SER A 647 -27.86 21.16 -9.49
N ASP A 648 -27.82 22.49 -9.54
CA ASP A 648 -26.63 23.21 -9.98
C ASP A 648 -25.50 23.12 -8.94
N ILE A 649 -25.83 23.21 -7.64
CA ILE A 649 -24.86 23.01 -6.55
C ILE A 649 -24.27 21.59 -6.65
N LEU A 650 -25.11 20.57 -6.82
CA LEU A 650 -24.63 19.19 -6.94
C LEU A 650 -23.73 18.98 -8.15
N LYS A 651 -24.02 19.62 -9.29
CA LYS A 651 -23.14 19.58 -10.48
C LYS A 651 -21.77 20.19 -10.18
N GLN A 652 -21.75 21.34 -9.52
CA GLN A 652 -20.51 22.00 -9.12
C GLN A 652 -19.68 21.15 -8.14
N LEU A 653 -20.36 20.48 -7.20
CA LEU A 653 -19.70 19.67 -6.18
C LEU A 653 -19.27 18.29 -6.68
N HIS A 654 -19.89 17.76 -7.73
CA HIS A 654 -19.66 16.40 -8.20
C HIS A 654 -18.19 16.12 -8.52
N ASP A 655 -17.55 16.98 -9.30
CA ASP A 655 -16.14 16.82 -9.66
C ASP A 655 -15.22 17.02 -8.46
N LYS A 656 -15.57 17.94 -7.54
CA LYS A 656 -14.83 18.15 -6.29
C LYS A 656 -14.89 16.92 -5.39
N PHE A 657 -16.05 16.30 -5.22
CA PHE A 657 -16.21 15.08 -4.42
C PHE A 657 -15.53 13.88 -5.07
N ARG A 658 -15.56 13.79 -6.40
CA ARG A 658 -14.82 12.75 -7.12
C ARG A 658 -13.31 12.86 -6.85
N LEU A 659 -12.78 14.08 -6.87
CA LEU A 659 -11.38 14.33 -6.49
C LEU A 659 -11.13 13.96 -5.02
N LEU A 660 -12.03 14.37 -4.12
CA LEU A 660 -11.94 14.10 -2.69
C LEU A 660 -11.90 12.59 -2.37
N PHE A 661 -12.69 11.77 -3.08
CA PHE A 661 -12.68 10.32 -2.91
C PHE A 661 -11.43 9.64 -3.48
N SER A 662 -10.70 10.31 -4.37
CA SER A 662 -9.40 9.81 -4.85
C SER A 662 -8.27 10.05 -3.85
N GLU A 663 -8.49 10.92 -2.85
CA GLU A 663 -7.54 11.21 -1.78
C GLU A 663 -7.67 10.20 -0.62
N GLN A 664 -6.54 9.77 -0.04
CA GLN A 664 -6.53 8.86 1.11
C GLN A 664 -6.84 9.59 2.43
N LEU A 665 -8.07 10.12 2.54
CA LEU A 665 -8.50 10.93 3.68
C LEU A 665 -8.99 10.09 4.86
N THR A 666 -8.77 10.61 6.08
CA THR A 666 -9.43 10.09 7.28
C THR A 666 -10.91 10.44 7.26
N LEU A 667 -11.75 9.68 7.98
CA LEU A 667 -13.18 9.95 8.07
C LEU A 667 -13.47 11.36 8.63
N SER A 668 -12.68 11.82 9.61
CA SER A 668 -12.80 13.18 10.16
C SER A 668 -12.48 14.25 9.12
N SER A 669 -11.41 14.07 8.34
CA SER A 669 -11.04 15.00 7.28
C SER A 669 -12.08 15.02 6.16
N LEU A 670 -12.66 13.86 5.82
CA LEU A 670 -13.74 13.74 4.84
C LEU A 670 -14.98 14.52 5.28
N LYS A 671 -15.41 14.37 6.54
CA LYS A 671 -16.52 15.13 7.14
C LYS A 671 -16.30 16.65 7.02
N CYS A 672 -15.15 17.13 7.48
CA CYS A 672 -14.79 18.54 7.40
C CYS A 672 -14.75 19.06 5.96
N SER A 673 -14.16 18.29 5.04
CA SER A 673 -14.02 18.68 3.62
C SER A 673 -15.37 18.74 2.92
N VAL A 674 -16.25 17.76 3.15
CA VAL A 674 -17.61 17.75 2.59
C VAL A 674 -18.38 18.99 3.07
N THR A 675 -18.39 19.26 4.38
CA THR A 675 -19.08 20.41 4.95
C THR A 675 -18.52 21.73 4.43
N SER A 676 -17.20 21.85 4.33
CA SER A 676 -16.53 23.02 3.77
C SER A 676 -16.93 23.27 2.31
N LEU A 677 -16.90 22.23 1.48
CA LEU A 677 -17.26 22.31 0.06
C LEU A 677 -18.73 22.71 -0.14
N VAL A 678 -19.65 22.15 0.66
CA VAL A 678 -21.06 22.54 0.60
C VAL A 678 -21.25 24.00 1.02
N ASN A 679 -20.61 24.44 2.11
CA ASN A 679 -20.65 25.83 2.54
C ASN A 679 -20.06 26.79 1.51
N GLU A 680 -18.96 26.41 0.85
CA GLU A 680 -18.36 27.18 -0.25
C GLU A 680 -19.37 27.36 -1.40
N ALA A 681 -20.04 26.27 -1.82
CA ALA A 681 -21.04 26.33 -2.89
C ALA A 681 -22.29 27.14 -2.51
N LEU A 682 -22.69 27.14 -1.24
CA LEU A 682 -23.77 27.98 -0.73
C LEU A 682 -23.36 29.45 -0.70
N THR A 683 -22.22 29.78 -0.11
CA THR A 683 -21.75 31.17 0.06
C THR A 683 -21.40 31.85 -1.26
N GLN A 684 -20.94 31.10 -2.27
CA GLN A 684 -20.78 31.62 -3.63
C GLN A 684 -22.08 32.13 -4.24
N ARG A 685 -23.22 31.60 -3.78
CA ARG A 685 -24.55 32.12 -4.09
C ARG A 685 -24.95 33.06 -2.96
N GLN A 686 -24.67 34.36 -3.11
CA GLN A 686 -24.87 35.41 -2.10
C GLN A 686 -26.23 35.39 -1.36
N THR A 687 -27.25 34.75 -1.93
CA THR A 687 -28.59 34.59 -1.37
C THR A 687 -28.75 33.45 -0.37
N LEU A 688 -27.77 32.55 -0.23
CA LEU A 688 -27.87 31.35 0.60
C LEU A 688 -26.98 31.45 1.84
N SER A 689 -27.53 31.10 3.00
CA SER A 689 -26.78 31.00 4.25
C SER A 689 -25.99 29.68 4.31
N ALA A 690 -24.89 29.71 5.06
CA ALA A 690 -24.12 28.51 5.39
C ALA A 690 -24.98 27.48 6.15
N LEU A 691 -24.48 26.24 6.21
CA LEU A 691 -25.11 25.17 6.93
C LEU A 691 -25.20 25.48 8.43
N THR A 692 -26.33 25.17 9.04
CA THR A 692 -26.49 25.23 10.50
C THR A 692 -25.79 24.04 11.16
N GLU A 693 -25.52 24.12 12.46
CA GLU A 693 -24.91 23.03 13.22
C GLU A 693 -25.73 21.72 13.15
N SER A 694 -27.07 21.81 13.13
CA SER A 694 -27.96 20.66 12.94
C SER A 694 -27.83 20.03 11.55
N GLU A 695 -27.63 20.84 10.51
CA GLU A 695 -27.44 20.37 9.14
C GLU A 695 -26.05 19.73 8.95
N VAL A 696 -25.02 20.30 9.59
CA VAL A 696 -23.65 19.74 9.60
C VAL A 696 -23.63 18.40 10.32
N THR A 697 -24.24 18.30 11.50
CA THR A 697 -24.32 17.04 12.25
C THR A 697 -25.09 15.96 11.49
N GLN A 698 -26.13 16.34 10.75
CA GLN A 698 -26.86 15.42 9.85
C GLN A 698 -25.96 14.92 8.71
N LEU A 699 -25.22 15.80 8.04
CA LEU A 699 -24.28 15.41 6.98
C LEU A 699 -23.15 14.53 7.53
N ASP A 700 -22.57 14.87 8.67
CA ASP A 700 -21.51 14.09 9.31
C ASP A 700 -21.98 12.68 9.68
N GLY A 701 -23.18 12.55 10.23
CA GLY A 701 -23.78 11.25 10.53
C GLY A 701 -24.03 10.40 9.28
N ILE A 702 -24.29 11.03 8.13
CA ILE A 702 -24.44 10.35 6.84
C ILE A 702 -23.08 9.94 6.29
N VAL A 703 -22.07 10.82 6.33
CA VAL A 703 -20.70 10.52 5.88
C VAL A 703 -20.13 9.33 6.68
N GLU A 704 -20.46 9.24 7.96
CA GLU A 704 -20.12 8.07 8.79
C GLU A 704 -20.84 6.80 8.32
N LYS A 705 -22.16 6.85 8.12
CA LYS A 705 -22.95 5.70 7.68
C LYS A 705 -22.60 5.22 6.26
N MET A 706 -22.27 6.13 5.34
CA MET A 706 -22.00 5.80 3.94
C MET A 706 -20.68 5.06 3.75
N THR A 707 -19.72 5.25 4.64
CA THR A 707 -18.44 4.53 4.61
C THR A 707 -18.54 3.10 5.14
N ASN A 708 -19.68 2.75 5.77
CA ASN A 708 -19.96 1.38 6.19
C ASN A 708 -20.57 0.58 5.03
N THR A 709 -19.75 -0.26 4.38
CA THR A 709 -20.18 -1.15 3.29
C THR A 709 -21.19 -2.22 3.72
N THR A 710 -21.31 -2.50 5.02
CA THR A 710 -22.34 -3.40 5.57
C THR A 710 -23.66 -2.69 5.87
N GLY A 711 -23.68 -1.35 5.80
CA GLY A 711 -24.87 -0.56 6.04
C GLY A 711 -25.92 -0.75 4.94
N SER A 712 -27.19 -0.86 5.33
CA SER A 712 -28.31 -1.03 4.40
C SER A 712 -28.39 0.09 3.36
N LEU A 713 -28.08 1.33 3.76
CA LEU A 713 -28.05 2.50 2.88
C LEU A 713 -27.03 2.29 1.74
N TYR A 714 -25.80 1.90 2.07
CA TYR A 714 -24.76 1.65 1.07
C TYR A 714 -25.18 0.55 0.08
N VAL A 715 -25.68 -0.58 0.60
CA VAL A 715 -26.12 -1.73 -0.20
C VAL A 715 -27.23 -1.36 -1.19
N VAL A 716 -28.19 -0.51 -0.79
CA VAL A 716 -29.28 -0.07 -1.68
C VAL A 716 -28.74 0.75 -2.86
N PHE A 717 -27.82 1.69 -2.60
CA PHE A 717 -27.26 2.53 -3.66
C PHE A 717 -26.34 1.75 -4.58
N GLU A 718 -25.49 0.87 -4.03
CA GLU A 718 -24.64 -0.01 -4.83
C GLU A 718 -25.46 -0.95 -5.71
N LYS A 719 -26.56 -1.51 -5.18
CA LYS A 719 -27.47 -2.33 -5.98
C LYS A 719 -28.03 -1.57 -7.18
N ARG A 720 -28.39 -0.29 -7.03
CA ARG A 720 -28.87 0.54 -8.16
C ARG A 720 -27.78 0.72 -9.21
N VAL A 721 -26.54 0.97 -8.79
CA VAL A 721 -25.38 1.10 -9.68
C VAL A 721 -25.14 -0.21 -10.45
N LEU A 722 -25.12 -1.35 -9.76
CA LEU A 722 -24.94 -2.66 -10.39
C LEU A 722 -26.10 -3.01 -11.33
N SER A 723 -27.35 -2.69 -10.96
CA SER A 723 -28.52 -2.90 -11.84
C SER A 723 -28.46 -2.07 -13.12
N PHE A 724 -27.88 -0.88 -13.09
CA PHE A 724 -27.65 -0.09 -14.31
C PHE A 724 -26.62 -0.76 -15.22
N ILE A 725 -25.51 -1.23 -14.66
CA ILE A 725 -24.47 -1.95 -15.41
C ILE A 725 -25.05 -3.25 -15.99
N GLU A 726 -25.80 -4.00 -15.19
CA GLU A 726 -26.51 -5.22 -15.59
C GLU A 726 -27.52 -4.94 -16.71
N GLY A 727 -28.28 -3.85 -16.63
CA GLY A 727 -29.24 -3.45 -17.67
C GLY A 727 -28.62 -3.37 -19.06
N ILE A 728 -27.40 -2.83 -19.16
CA ILE A 728 -26.69 -2.75 -20.43
C ILE A 728 -26.05 -4.10 -20.79
N LEU A 729 -25.28 -4.72 -19.88
CA LEU A 729 -24.48 -5.92 -20.18
C LEU A 729 -25.34 -7.18 -20.38
N ALA A 730 -26.33 -7.38 -19.51
CA ALA A 730 -27.15 -8.58 -19.50
C ALA A 730 -28.42 -8.43 -20.35
N HIS A 731 -29.07 -7.27 -20.30
CA HIS A 731 -30.36 -7.03 -20.96
C HIS A 731 -30.26 -6.25 -22.28
N GLY A 732 -29.05 -5.85 -22.70
CA GLY A 732 -28.85 -5.15 -23.97
C GLY A 732 -29.55 -3.79 -24.03
N GLN A 733 -29.83 -3.16 -22.89
CA GLN A 733 -30.46 -1.85 -22.85
C GLN A 733 -29.50 -0.80 -23.42
N SER A 734 -29.86 -0.19 -24.54
CA SER A 734 -29.03 0.84 -25.18
C SER A 734 -29.05 2.16 -24.39
N ASP A 735 -30.15 2.47 -23.73
CA ASP A 735 -30.30 3.67 -22.89
C ASP A 735 -31.06 3.35 -21.59
N PRO A 736 -30.39 2.75 -20.60
CA PRO A 736 -30.98 2.55 -19.28
C PRO A 736 -31.33 3.88 -18.61
N ALA A 737 -32.30 3.85 -17.69
CA ALA A 737 -32.71 5.04 -16.95
C ALA A 737 -31.51 5.71 -16.24
N PRO A 738 -31.36 7.05 -16.34
CA PRO A 738 -30.20 7.75 -15.83
C PRO A 738 -30.11 7.68 -14.30
N LEU A 739 -28.90 7.47 -13.79
CA LEU A 739 -28.56 7.49 -12.36
C LEU A 739 -27.91 8.83 -12.00
N GLY A 740 -28.60 9.94 -12.26
CA GLY A 740 -28.09 11.28 -11.93
C GLY A 740 -26.74 11.58 -12.58
N LEU A 741 -25.85 12.25 -11.83
CA LEU A 741 -24.56 12.74 -12.35
C LEU A 741 -23.52 11.62 -12.59
N VAL A 742 -23.71 10.43 -12.03
CA VAL A 742 -22.79 9.30 -12.26
C VAL A 742 -23.04 8.56 -13.57
N THR A 743 -24.15 8.85 -14.26
CA THR A 743 -24.59 8.10 -15.46
C THR A 743 -23.50 7.97 -16.52
N ASP A 744 -22.79 9.05 -16.85
CA ASP A 744 -21.75 9.00 -17.89
C ASP A 744 -20.51 8.23 -17.44
N SER A 745 -20.19 8.30 -16.15
CA SER A 745 -19.14 7.48 -15.52
C SER A 745 -19.46 6.00 -15.67
N LEU A 746 -20.72 5.63 -15.37
CA LEU A 746 -21.21 4.26 -15.49
C LEU A 746 -21.26 3.79 -16.95
N ARG A 747 -21.74 4.60 -17.90
CA ARG A 747 -21.73 4.26 -19.32
C ARG A 747 -20.32 3.93 -19.83
N ARG A 748 -19.32 4.74 -19.45
CA ARG A 748 -17.90 4.50 -19.80
C ARG A 748 -17.40 3.20 -19.17
N LEU A 749 -17.71 2.96 -17.91
CA LEU A 749 -17.35 1.72 -17.24
C LEU A 749 -17.99 0.51 -17.95
N THR A 750 -19.28 0.57 -18.26
CA THR A 750 -19.99 -0.54 -18.86
C THR A 750 -19.49 -0.85 -20.27
N ALA A 751 -19.15 0.17 -21.08
CA ALA A 751 -18.52 -0.03 -22.39
C ALA A 751 -17.16 -0.75 -22.26
N LEU A 752 -16.34 -0.38 -21.27
CA LEU A 752 -15.09 -1.09 -20.97
C LEU A 752 -15.35 -2.55 -20.58
N LEU A 753 -16.31 -2.80 -19.69
CA LEU A 753 -16.64 -4.15 -19.23
C LEU A 753 -17.17 -5.03 -20.37
N GLN A 754 -17.97 -4.48 -21.28
CA GLN A 754 -18.47 -5.20 -22.45
C GLN A 754 -17.31 -5.66 -23.35
N HIS A 755 -16.37 -4.77 -23.63
CA HIS A 755 -15.18 -5.08 -24.42
C HIS A 755 -14.28 -6.12 -23.73
N VAL A 756 -14.11 -5.98 -22.41
CA VAL A 756 -13.31 -6.92 -21.59
C VAL A 756 -13.92 -8.31 -21.57
N LEU A 757 -15.22 -8.45 -21.34
CA LEU A 757 -15.88 -9.76 -21.32
C LEU A 757 -15.86 -10.44 -22.70
N ALA A 758 -16.03 -9.66 -23.78
CA ALA A 758 -15.92 -10.17 -25.14
C ALA A 758 -14.51 -10.68 -25.45
N PHE A 759 -13.49 -9.87 -25.12
CA PHE A 759 -12.09 -10.23 -25.36
C PHE A 759 -11.64 -11.39 -24.46
N ASN A 760 -12.02 -11.39 -23.18
CA ASN A 760 -11.74 -12.49 -22.26
C ASN A 760 -12.33 -13.81 -22.77
N TRP A 761 -13.56 -13.79 -23.30
CA TRP A 761 -14.11 -14.98 -23.96
C TRP A 761 -13.26 -15.44 -25.13
N GLU A 762 -12.90 -14.53 -26.05
CA GLU A 762 -12.07 -14.86 -27.21
C GLU A 762 -10.74 -15.49 -26.77
N LEU A 763 -10.07 -14.92 -25.77
CA LEU A 763 -8.80 -15.42 -25.24
C LEU A 763 -8.94 -16.82 -24.65
N TYR A 764 -9.89 -17.00 -23.73
CA TYR A 764 -9.97 -18.19 -22.88
C TYR A 764 -10.87 -19.30 -23.42
N GLN A 765 -11.55 -19.10 -24.55
CA GLN A 765 -12.48 -20.07 -25.13
C GLN A 765 -11.97 -21.53 -25.21
N PRO A 766 -10.71 -21.82 -25.59
CA PRO A 766 -10.19 -23.19 -25.57
C PRO A 766 -10.16 -23.79 -24.17
N PHE A 767 -9.70 -23.03 -23.17
CA PHE A 767 -9.62 -23.46 -21.78
C PHE A 767 -11.01 -23.58 -21.13
N TYR A 768 -11.95 -22.72 -21.53
CA TYR A 768 -13.34 -22.80 -21.12
C TYR A 768 -14.05 -24.05 -21.60
N ARG A 769 -13.74 -24.55 -22.80
CA ARG A 769 -14.25 -25.84 -23.27
C ARG A 769 -13.72 -27.00 -22.42
N GLU A 770 -12.45 -26.94 -22.03
CA GLU A 770 -11.85 -27.93 -21.12
C GLU A 770 -12.50 -27.86 -19.73
N MET A 771 -12.76 -26.67 -19.18
CA MET A 771 -13.50 -26.51 -17.92
C MET A 771 -14.90 -27.09 -17.98
N LEU A 772 -15.63 -26.85 -19.08
CA LEU A 772 -17.00 -27.39 -19.24
C LEU A 772 -17.00 -28.91 -19.23
N LEU A 773 -16.02 -29.56 -19.86
CA LEU A 773 -15.88 -31.02 -19.82
C LEU A 773 -15.63 -31.51 -18.39
N LEU A 774 -14.75 -30.85 -17.63
CA LEU A 774 -14.46 -31.22 -16.25
C LEU A 774 -15.67 -31.07 -15.34
N ILE A 775 -16.40 -29.96 -15.45
CA ILE A 775 -17.58 -29.69 -14.63
C ILE A 775 -18.71 -30.68 -14.95
N THR A 776 -18.96 -30.97 -16.23
CA THR A 776 -20.02 -31.91 -16.64
C THR A 776 -19.70 -33.38 -16.32
N GLN A 777 -18.43 -33.78 -16.34
CA GLN A 777 -18.02 -35.14 -15.96
C GLN A 777 -18.18 -35.39 -14.46
N GLU A 778 -17.84 -34.42 -13.61
CA GLU A 778 -18.02 -34.55 -12.16
C GLU A 778 -19.50 -34.58 -11.75
N ASP A 779 -20.35 -33.78 -12.40
CA ASP A 779 -21.79 -33.82 -12.15
C ASP A 779 -22.39 -35.21 -12.46
N ALA A 780 -21.89 -35.89 -13.50
CA ALA A 780 -22.32 -37.25 -13.86
C ALA A 780 -21.79 -38.34 -12.91
N VAL A 781 -20.71 -38.10 -12.16
CA VAL A 781 -20.20 -39.02 -11.13
C VAL A 781 -20.89 -38.78 -9.78
N SER A 782 -21.43 -37.57 -9.58
CA SER A 782 -22.08 -37.15 -8.34
C SER A 782 -23.60 -37.44 -8.31
N SER A 783 -24.22 -37.60 -9.49
CA SER A 783 -25.60 -38.07 -9.68
C SER A 783 -25.67 -39.59 -9.73
#